data_AF-A0A8S2AE80-F1
#
_entry.id   AF-A0A8S2AE80-F1
#
_cell.length_a   1.000
_cell.length_b   1.000
_cell.length_c   1.000
_cell.angle_alpha   90.00
_cell.angle_beta   90.00
_cell.angle_gamma   90.00
#
_symmetry.space_group_name_H-M   'P 1'
#
loop_
_entity.id
_entity.type
_entity.pdbx_description
1 polymer ?
#
loop_
_entity_poly.entity_id
_entity_poly.type
_entity_poly.pdbx_seq_one_letter_code
_entity_poly.pdbx_strand_id
1 'polypeptide(L)'
;MASPLSLFLILFFFFLSPSLSSSSELDILLDIKSSLDPEKRFLTSWTPDADPCSSGSFDGVACDGNRRVANISLQGMGLTGTIPPSIGLLTSLTGLYLHFNSLTGHIPKDISNLPLLTDLYLNVNNLSGEIPPQIGNLDNLQVIQLCYNKLSGSIPTQLGSLKKITVLALQYNQLSGAIPASLGDIGTLTRLDLSFNNLFGPIPVKLAGAPLLEVLDIRNNSFSGFVPFALKRLNNGFQYSNNHGLCGDGFTDLKACTGLNGPNLNRPDPTNPTNFATVDVKPESADLQRSNCSNNNGGCSSKTSKSSPLGIVMGLMGSILAVAIFGGSTFTWYRRRKQKIGSSLDAMDGRISTEYNFKEVSRRKSSSPLISLEYASGWDPLGRGQSSNNNSALSQEVFESFMFNLEEIERATQSFSEVNLLGKSNVSSVYKGILRDGSVAAVKCIAKSSCKSDESEFLKGLKMLTLLKHENLVRLRGFCCSKGRGECFLIYEFVPNGNLLQYLDVKDETGEVLEWTTRVSIINGIARGIVYLHGENGNKPAIVHQNLSAEKILIDHWYNPSLADSGLHKLFTDDIVFSKLKASAAMGYLAPEYITTGRFTDKSDVYAFGMILLQILSGKSKISHLMILQAVESGRLNEDFMDPNLRKNFPEAEAAQLARLGLLCTHESSNQRPSMEDVMQELNTLAANY
;
A
#
# COMPACT_ATOMS: atom_id res chain seq x y z
N MET A 1 18.38 -85.41 -7.90
CA MET A 1 19.13 -84.14 -7.93
C MET A 1 18.42 -83.21 -8.90
N ALA A 2 18.43 -81.91 -8.58
CA ALA A 2 17.73 -80.78 -9.21
C ALA A 2 16.30 -80.50 -8.70
N SER A 3 16.16 -79.29 -8.17
CA SER A 3 15.10 -78.68 -7.37
C SER A 3 14.02 -77.97 -8.22
N PRO A 4 12.80 -77.76 -7.68
CA PRO A 4 11.75 -77.00 -8.34
C PRO A 4 11.96 -75.50 -8.07
N LEU A 5 12.76 -74.83 -8.89
CA LEU A 5 13.00 -73.39 -8.75
C LEU A 5 12.73 -72.58 -10.04
N SER A 6 11.91 -73.13 -10.94
CA SER A 6 11.59 -72.47 -12.22
C SER A 6 10.11 -72.12 -12.41
N LEU A 7 9.25 -72.28 -11.40
CA LEU A 7 7.82 -71.93 -11.48
C LEU A 7 7.41 -70.74 -10.59
N PHE A 8 8.36 -70.06 -9.94
CA PHE A 8 8.07 -68.92 -9.06
C PHE A 8 8.42 -67.56 -9.67
N LEU A 9 8.82 -67.51 -10.95
CA LEU A 9 9.23 -66.27 -11.64
C LEU A 9 8.25 -65.77 -12.71
N ILE A 10 7.02 -66.30 -12.76
CA ILE A 10 5.98 -65.86 -13.71
C ILE A 10 4.70 -65.35 -13.01
N LEU A 11 4.67 -65.30 -11.67
CA LEU A 11 3.54 -64.73 -10.91
C LEU A 11 3.82 -63.36 -10.26
N PHE A 12 4.95 -62.72 -10.60
CA PHE A 12 5.29 -61.36 -10.10
C PHE A 12 5.31 -60.29 -11.21
N PHE A 13 4.62 -60.52 -12.33
CA PHE A 13 4.50 -59.57 -13.45
C PHE A 13 3.05 -59.12 -13.75
N PHE A 14 2.13 -59.23 -12.79
CA PHE A 14 0.74 -58.75 -12.95
C PHE A 14 0.25 -57.74 -11.89
N PHE A 15 1.15 -57.10 -11.13
CA PHE A 15 0.79 -55.94 -10.29
C PHE A 15 1.87 -54.86 -10.32
N LEU A 16 2.18 -54.36 -11.51
CA LEU A 16 2.75 -53.02 -11.68
C LEU A 16 2.01 -52.36 -12.84
N SER A 17 0.74 -52.04 -12.59
CA SER A 17 0.16 -50.86 -13.23
C SER A 17 1.05 -49.68 -12.84
N PRO A 18 1.51 -48.83 -13.76
CA PRO A 18 2.08 -47.56 -13.37
C PRO A 18 0.93 -46.74 -12.78
N SER A 19 0.77 -46.78 -11.46
CA SER A 19 0.03 -45.72 -10.77
C SER A 19 0.83 -44.46 -11.02
N LEU A 20 0.30 -43.58 -11.88
CA LEU A 20 0.73 -42.18 -12.00
C LEU A 20 0.98 -41.67 -10.57
N SER A 21 2.24 -41.37 -10.24
CA SER A 21 2.62 -40.92 -8.92
C SER A 21 1.90 -39.61 -8.62
N SER A 22 1.07 -39.58 -7.58
CA SER A 22 0.62 -38.33 -6.99
C SER A 22 1.85 -37.50 -6.62
N SER A 23 2.05 -36.36 -7.28
CA SER A 23 3.01 -35.36 -6.80
C SER A 23 2.67 -35.05 -5.35
N SER A 24 3.65 -35.13 -4.45
CA SER A 24 3.41 -34.76 -3.05
C SER A 24 3.08 -33.26 -3.00
N GLU A 25 2.18 -32.81 -2.11
CA GLU A 25 1.90 -31.36 -1.94
C GLU A 25 3.17 -30.58 -1.60
N LEU A 26 4.17 -31.25 -1.03
CA LEU A 26 5.52 -30.73 -0.83
C LEU A 26 6.18 -30.31 -2.15
N ASP A 27 6.13 -31.14 -3.20
CA ASP A 27 6.72 -30.80 -4.51
C ASP A 27 6.03 -29.55 -5.10
N ILE A 28 4.70 -29.46 -4.94
CA ILE A 28 3.91 -28.30 -5.37
C ILE A 28 4.33 -27.05 -4.58
N LEU A 29 4.49 -27.15 -3.26
CA LEU A 29 4.94 -26.03 -2.43
C LEU A 29 6.36 -25.58 -2.77
N LEU A 30 7.27 -26.50 -3.13
CA LEU A 30 8.63 -26.15 -3.55
C LEU A 30 8.64 -25.45 -4.92
N ASP A 31 7.76 -25.84 -5.84
CA ASP A 31 7.54 -25.13 -7.10
C ASP A 31 6.99 -23.72 -6.84
N ILE A 32 5.99 -23.60 -5.96
CA ILE A 32 5.43 -22.32 -5.49
C ILE A 32 6.53 -21.44 -4.89
N LYS A 33 7.37 -21.98 -4.00
CA LYS A 33 8.51 -21.28 -3.41
C LYS A 33 9.42 -20.70 -4.49
N SER A 34 9.82 -21.52 -5.46
CA SER A 34 10.75 -21.10 -6.52
C SER A 34 10.18 -19.97 -7.38
N SER A 35 8.85 -19.95 -7.54
CA SER A 35 8.14 -18.94 -8.33
C SER A 35 7.88 -17.66 -7.54
N LEU A 36 7.53 -17.73 -6.26
CA LEU A 36 7.25 -16.56 -5.42
C LEU A 36 8.52 -15.86 -4.90
N ASP A 37 9.56 -16.63 -4.56
CA ASP A 37 10.83 -16.17 -4.01
C ASP A 37 12.03 -16.64 -4.87
N PRO A 38 12.18 -16.10 -6.10
CA PRO A 38 13.23 -16.53 -7.02
C PRO A 38 14.64 -16.26 -6.48
N GLU A 39 14.79 -15.27 -5.60
CA GLU A 39 16.06 -14.92 -4.95
C GLU A 39 16.34 -15.74 -3.68
N LYS A 40 15.39 -16.58 -3.24
CA LYS A 40 15.47 -17.46 -2.06
C LYS A 40 15.82 -16.73 -0.76
N ARG A 41 15.26 -15.53 -0.58
CA ARG A 41 15.58 -14.65 0.57
C ARG A 41 14.61 -14.77 1.73
N PHE A 42 13.37 -15.15 1.47
CA PHE A 42 12.27 -14.97 2.41
C PHE A 42 11.64 -16.29 2.84
N LEU A 43 11.43 -17.24 1.92
CA LEU A 43 10.76 -18.51 2.22
C LEU A 43 11.76 -19.58 2.69
N THR A 44 12.63 -19.26 3.65
CA THR A 44 13.75 -20.14 4.05
C THR A 44 13.31 -21.43 4.73
N SER A 45 12.18 -21.42 5.45
CA SER A 45 11.62 -22.58 6.15
C SER A 45 11.06 -23.67 5.23
N TRP A 46 10.70 -23.32 3.98
CA TRP A 46 10.11 -24.27 3.03
C TRP A 46 11.20 -25.18 2.43
N THR A 47 11.58 -26.24 3.14
CA THR A 47 12.68 -27.14 2.75
C THR A 47 12.18 -28.51 2.27
N PRO A 48 12.93 -29.20 1.39
CA PRO A 48 12.51 -30.50 0.84
C PRO A 48 12.48 -31.64 1.86
N ASP A 49 13.19 -31.52 2.98
CA ASP A 49 13.26 -32.58 4.00
C ASP A 49 12.22 -32.41 5.12
N ALA A 50 11.35 -31.42 4.99
CA ALA A 50 10.42 -31.01 6.02
C ALA A 50 8.97 -31.32 5.61
N ASP A 51 8.13 -31.64 6.60
CA ASP A 51 6.70 -31.88 6.39
C ASP A 51 5.93 -30.56 6.49
N PRO A 52 5.29 -30.09 5.40
CA PRO A 52 4.53 -28.82 5.41
C PRO A 52 3.40 -28.77 6.45
N CYS A 53 2.89 -29.92 6.87
CA CYS A 53 1.78 -30.01 7.83
C CYS A 53 2.23 -30.32 9.26
N SER A 54 3.54 -30.34 9.52
CA SER A 54 4.07 -30.41 10.88
C SER A 54 4.13 -29.00 11.50
N SER A 55 3.76 -28.88 12.78
CA SER A 55 3.61 -27.58 13.45
C SER A 55 4.90 -26.75 13.37
N GLY A 56 4.82 -25.55 12.78
CA GLY A 56 5.93 -24.60 12.68
C GLY A 56 6.99 -24.94 11.62
N SER A 57 6.73 -25.89 10.72
CA SER A 57 7.74 -26.32 9.74
C SER A 57 7.81 -25.43 8.49
N PHE A 58 6.67 -24.99 7.95
CA PHE A 58 6.60 -24.08 6.81
C PHE A 58 5.95 -22.78 7.23
N ASP A 59 6.69 -21.68 7.20
CA ASP A 59 6.14 -20.37 7.56
C ASP A 59 4.97 -20.02 6.63
N GLY A 60 3.84 -19.64 7.22
CA GLY A 60 2.65 -19.25 6.48
C GLY A 60 1.85 -20.42 5.88
N VAL A 61 2.19 -21.68 6.13
CA VAL A 61 1.38 -22.83 5.67
C VAL A 61 0.58 -23.39 6.84
N ALA A 62 -0.72 -23.61 6.63
CA ALA A 62 -1.56 -24.37 7.56
C ALA A 62 -2.31 -25.47 6.81
N CYS A 63 -2.51 -26.61 7.48
CA CYS A 63 -3.15 -27.78 6.90
C CYS A 63 -4.50 -28.10 7.54
N ASP A 64 -5.36 -28.78 6.79
CA ASP A 64 -6.64 -29.30 7.27
C ASP A 64 -6.44 -30.54 8.18
N GLY A 65 -7.53 -31.04 8.76
CA GLY A 65 -7.51 -32.25 9.60
C GLY A 65 -7.08 -33.53 8.86
N ASN A 66 -6.99 -33.50 7.52
CA ASN A 66 -6.49 -34.59 6.69
C ASN A 66 -5.02 -34.39 6.28
N ARG A 67 -4.32 -33.43 6.90
CA ARG A 67 -2.93 -33.07 6.58
C ARG A 67 -2.72 -32.66 5.12
N ARG A 68 -3.67 -31.90 4.57
CA ARG A 68 -3.52 -31.25 3.27
C ARG A 68 -3.44 -29.75 3.40
N VAL A 69 -2.70 -29.09 2.53
CA VAL A 69 -2.52 -27.63 2.58
C VAL A 69 -3.87 -26.92 2.44
N ALA A 70 -4.27 -26.20 3.48
CA ALA A 70 -5.55 -25.50 3.57
C ALA A 70 -5.39 -23.98 3.46
N ASN A 71 -4.28 -23.42 3.95
CA ASN A 71 -4.04 -21.98 3.92
C ASN A 71 -2.58 -21.69 3.58
N ILE A 72 -2.37 -20.72 2.69
CA ILE A 72 -1.07 -20.09 2.42
C ILE A 72 -1.18 -18.60 2.76
N SER A 73 -0.49 -18.20 3.83
CA SER A 73 -0.44 -16.85 4.39
C SER A 73 0.98 -16.30 4.33
N LEU A 74 1.30 -15.61 3.23
CA LEU A 74 2.62 -15.03 2.94
C LEU A 74 2.57 -13.51 2.75
N GLN A 75 1.64 -12.84 3.41
CA GLN A 75 1.48 -11.40 3.29
C GLN A 75 2.72 -10.64 3.75
N GLY A 76 3.09 -9.58 3.03
CA GLY A 76 4.13 -8.66 3.50
C GLY A 76 5.55 -9.22 3.54
N MET A 77 5.81 -10.41 3.00
CA MET A 77 7.11 -11.08 3.08
C MET A 77 8.18 -10.45 2.16
N GLY A 78 7.81 -9.51 1.29
CA GLY A 78 8.73 -8.88 0.34
C GLY A 78 8.98 -9.69 -0.93
N LEU A 79 8.11 -10.66 -1.23
CA LEU A 79 8.22 -11.56 -2.40
C LEU A 79 8.16 -10.77 -3.71
N THR A 80 8.99 -11.13 -4.70
CA THR A 80 9.13 -10.38 -5.97
C THR A 80 8.80 -11.21 -7.22
N GLY A 81 8.54 -12.50 -7.06
CA GLY A 81 8.32 -13.43 -8.15
C GLY A 81 6.91 -13.38 -8.78
N THR A 82 6.41 -14.52 -9.24
CA THR A 82 5.12 -14.67 -9.92
C THR A 82 4.27 -15.75 -9.28
N ILE A 83 2.94 -15.66 -9.38
CA ILE A 83 2.03 -16.72 -8.92
C ILE A 83 2.02 -17.85 -9.97
N PRO A 84 2.50 -19.06 -9.66
CA PRO A 84 2.59 -20.13 -10.65
C PRO A 84 1.24 -20.85 -10.86
N PRO A 85 1.01 -21.46 -12.04
CA PRO A 85 -0.17 -22.30 -12.30
C PRO A 85 -0.32 -23.49 -11.32
N SER A 86 0.79 -24.01 -10.80
CA SER A 86 0.83 -25.13 -9.84
C SER A 86 0.06 -24.85 -8.55
N ILE A 87 -0.19 -23.58 -8.22
CA ILE A 87 -1.07 -23.21 -7.09
C ILE A 87 -2.44 -23.88 -7.21
N GLY A 88 -2.95 -24.05 -8.43
CA GLY A 88 -4.24 -24.68 -8.72
C GLY A 88 -4.29 -26.20 -8.44
N LEU A 89 -3.16 -26.81 -8.07
CA LEU A 89 -3.08 -28.23 -7.70
C LEU A 89 -3.36 -28.47 -6.21
N LEU A 90 -3.34 -27.41 -5.37
CA LEU A 90 -3.65 -27.49 -3.94
C LEU A 90 -5.16 -27.51 -3.69
N THR A 91 -5.82 -28.60 -4.09
CA THR A 91 -7.30 -28.71 -4.11
C THR A 91 -8.01 -28.51 -2.76
N SER A 92 -7.27 -28.56 -1.65
CA SER A 92 -7.79 -28.34 -0.29
C SER A 92 -7.69 -26.89 0.19
N LEU A 93 -7.09 -26.02 -0.62
CA LEU A 93 -6.83 -24.63 -0.25
C LEU A 93 -8.15 -23.85 -0.09
N THR A 94 -8.35 -23.28 1.10
CA THR A 94 -9.46 -22.41 1.45
C THR A 94 -9.05 -20.94 1.43
N GLY A 95 -7.80 -20.63 1.78
CA GLY A 95 -7.28 -19.26 1.80
C GLY A 95 -5.93 -19.09 1.12
N LEU A 96 -5.85 -18.10 0.23
CA LEU A 96 -4.62 -17.69 -0.44
C LEU A 96 -4.34 -16.20 -0.18
N TYR A 97 -3.37 -15.93 0.68
CA TYR A 97 -3.00 -14.58 1.12
C TYR A 97 -1.57 -14.24 0.67
N LEU A 98 -1.46 -13.56 -0.48
CA LEU A 98 -0.19 -13.13 -1.08
C LEU A 98 -0.07 -11.60 -1.20
N HIS A 99 -0.98 -10.89 -0.56
CA HIS A 99 -1.07 -9.44 -0.58
C HIS A 99 0.12 -8.74 0.12
N PHE A 100 0.34 -7.46 -0.16
CA PHE A 100 1.49 -6.68 0.34
C PHE A 100 2.88 -7.20 -0.06
N ASN A 101 2.98 -7.85 -1.21
CA ASN A 101 4.25 -8.26 -1.80
C ASN A 101 4.56 -7.45 -3.06
N SER A 102 5.67 -7.73 -3.72
CA SER A 102 6.02 -7.14 -5.02
C SER A 102 5.85 -8.14 -6.17
N LEU A 103 4.87 -9.05 -6.07
CA LEU A 103 4.63 -10.08 -7.09
C LEU A 103 4.25 -9.46 -8.43
N THR A 104 4.75 -10.04 -9.51
CA THR A 104 4.53 -9.60 -10.89
C THR A 104 3.85 -10.70 -11.71
N GLY A 105 3.64 -10.48 -13.01
CA GLY A 105 3.03 -11.45 -13.91
C GLY A 105 1.49 -11.37 -13.90
N HIS A 106 0.85 -12.44 -14.37
CA HIS A 106 -0.61 -12.53 -14.48
C HIS A 106 -1.20 -13.32 -13.32
N ILE A 107 -2.48 -13.12 -13.04
CA ILE A 107 -3.24 -14.05 -12.19
C ILE A 107 -3.46 -15.33 -13.00
N PRO A 108 -2.92 -16.49 -12.60
CA PRO A 108 -3.09 -17.73 -13.36
C PRO A 108 -4.55 -18.18 -13.32
N LYS A 109 -5.10 -18.54 -14.49
CA LYS A 109 -6.46 -19.08 -14.59
C LYS A 109 -6.65 -20.33 -13.73
N ASP A 110 -5.58 -21.08 -13.48
CA ASP A 110 -5.56 -22.31 -12.70
C ASP A 110 -5.99 -22.12 -11.24
N ILE A 111 -6.03 -20.88 -10.72
CA ILE A 111 -6.70 -20.56 -9.44
C ILE A 111 -8.17 -21.04 -9.46
N SER A 112 -8.82 -21.11 -10.63
CA SER A 112 -10.18 -21.65 -10.74
C SER A 112 -10.29 -23.14 -10.41
N ASN A 113 -9.17 -23.86 -10.28
CA ASN A 113 -9.14 -25.28 -9.92
C ASN A 113 -9.10 -25.52 -8.40
N LEU A 114 -9.36 -24.48 -7.60
CA LEU A 114 -9.37 -24.53 -6.14
C LEU A 114 -10.81 -24.53 -5.60
N PRO A 115 -11.51 -25.68 -5.56
CA PRO A 115 -12.95 -25.74 -5.34
C PRO A 115 -13.39 -25.26 -3.95
N LEU A 116 -12.48 -25.28 -2.97
CA LEU A 116 -12.74 -24.88 -1.59
C LEU A 116 -12.33 -23.44 -1.27
N LEU A 117 -11.77 -22.71 -2.24
CA LEU A 117 -11.25 -21.37 -2.00
C LEU A 117 -12.37 -20.40 -1.58
N THR A 118 -12.24 -19.83 -0.39
CA THR A 118 -13.12 -18.81 0.18
C THR A 118 -12.49 -17.42 0.09
N ASP A 119 -11.18 -17.34 0.27
CA ASP A 119 -10.46 -16.09 0.48
C ASP A 119 -9.29 -15.94 -0.51
N LEU A 120 -9.40 -14.96 -1.42
CA LEU A 120 -8.36 -14.65 -2.40
C LEU A 120 -7.85 -13.22 -2.22
N TYR A 121 -6.65 -13.11 -1.63
CA TYR A 121 -6.02 -11.84 -1.32
C TYR A 121 -4.72 -11.66 -2.08
N LEU A 122 -4.80 -10.96 -3.21
CA LEU A 122 -3.67 -10.65 -4.10
C LEU A 122 -3.42 -9.14 -4.22
N ASN A 123 -4.11 -8.33 -3.41
CA ASN A 123 -4.01 -6.88 -3.44
C ASN A 123 -2.60 -6.38 -3.10
N VAL A 124 -2.30 -5.14 -3.51
CA VAL A 124 -1.04 -4.46 -3.15
C VAL A 124 0.20 -5.15 -3.75
N ASN A 125 0.10 -5.61 -4.99
CA ASN A 125 1.18 -6.24 -5.74
C ASN A 125 1.44 -5.48 -7.06
N ASN A 126 2.26 -6.05 -7.93
CA ASN A 126 2.52 -5.54 -9.27
C ASN A 126 1.93 -6.48 -10.35
N LEU A 127 0.84 -7.19 -10.04
CA LEU A 127 0.17 -8.12 -10.96
C LEU A 127 -0.43 -7.35 -12.14
N SER A 128 -0.48 -7.98 -13.31
CA SER A 128 -0.84 -7.35 -14.58
C SER A 128 -1.69 -8.27 -15.45
N GLY A 129 -2.20 -7.75 -16.56
CA GLY A 129 -3.09 -8.47 -17.46
C GLY A 129 -4.53 -8.54 -16.94
N GLU A 130 -5.34 -9.40 -17.55
CA GLU A 130 -6.78 -9.46 -17.28
C GLU A 130 -7.12 -10.28 -16.03
N ILE A 131 -8.27 -9.99 -15.42
CA ILE A 131 -8.87 -10.86 -14.39
C ILE A 131 -9.39 -12.12 -15.11
N PRO A 132 -8.91 -13.34 -14.79
CA PRO A 132 -9.38 -14.54 -15.45
C PRO A 132 -10.89 -14.74 -15.24
N PRO A 133 -11.69 -14.85 -16.32
CA PRO A 133 -13.15 -15.05 -16.19
C PRO A 133 -13.49 -16.36 -15.47
N GLN A 134 -12.58 -17.35 -15.48
CA GLN A 134 -12.74 -18.63 -14.80
C GLN A 134 -12.82 -18.51 -13.27
N ILE A 135 -12.38 -17.39 -12.68
CA ILE A 135 -12.59 -17.12 -11.24
C ILE A 135 -14.09 -17.16 -10.90
N GLY A 136 -14.98 -16.82 -11.84
CA GLY A 136 -16.43 -16.93 -11.67
C GLY A 136 -16.95 -18.35 -11.42
N ASN A 137 -16.12 -19.40 -11.59
CA ASN A 137 -16.49 -20.79 -11.31
C ASN A 137 -16.27 -21.21 -9.83
N LEU A 138 -15.70 -20.33 -9.00
CA LEU A 138 -15.36 -20.64 -7.61
C LEU A 138 -16.58 -20.40 -6.68
N ASP A 139 -17.47 -21.39 -6.60
CA ASP A 139 -18.75 -21.30 -5.86
C ASP A 139 -18.61 -20.96 -4.35
N ASN A 140 -17.45 -21.25 -3.75
CA ASN A 140 -17.19 -21.00 -2.33
C ASN A 140 -16.57 -19.63 -2.04
N LEU A 141 -16.20 -18.87 -3.06
CA LEU A 141 -15.46 -17.63 -2.92
C LEU A 141 -16.33 -16.57 -2.23
N GLN A 142 -15.81 -16.03 -1.13
CA GLN A 142 -16.46 -15.02 -0.29
C GLN A 142 -15.79 -13.66 -0.44
N VAL A 143 -14.46 -13.64 -0.56
CA VAL A 143 -13.68 -12.41 -0.67
C VAL A 143 -12.71 -12.47 -1.85
N ILE A 144 -12.77 -11.43 -2.69
CA ILE A 144 -11.80 -11.15 -3.74
C ILE A 144 -11.19 -9.77 -3.50
N GLN A 145 -9.90 -9.74 -3.18
CA GLN A 145 -9.10 -8.52 -3.03
C GLN A 145 -8.01 -8.51 -4.10
N LEU A 146 -8.27 -7.79 -5.20
CA LEU A 146 -7.32 -7.59 -6.31
C LEU A 146 -6.89 -6.12 -6.46
N CYS A 147 -7.30 -5.27 -5.54
CA CYS A 147 -7.02 -3.85 -5.57
C CYS A 147 -5.53 -3.52 -5.56
N TYR A 148 -5.18 -2.36 -6.11
CA TYR A 148 -3.81 -1.85 -6.20
C TYR A 148 -2.83 -2.82 -6.86
N ASN A 149 -3.13 -3.11 -8.11
CA ASN A 149 -2.29 -3.85 -9.03
C ASN A 149 -2.23 -3.07 -10.36
N LYS A 150 -1.79 -3.72 -11.43
CA LYS A 150 -1.76 -3.21 -12.80
C LYS A 150 -2.70 -4.02 -13.70
N LEU A 151 -3.81 -4.53 -13.14
CA LEU A 151 -4.76 -5.36 -13.88
C LEU A 151 -5.48 -4.51 -14.93
N SER A 152 -5.68 -5.07 -16.11
CA SER A 152 -6.26 -4.39 -17.28
C SER A 152 -7.46 -5.18 -17.84
N GLY A 153 -8.02 -4.71 -18.95
CA GLY A 153 -9.20 -5.34 -19.56
C GLY A 153 -10.50 -5.02 -18.82
N SER A 154 -11.57 -5.75 -19.12
CA SER A 154 -12.88 -5.54 -18.52
C SER A 154 -13.11 -6.39 -17.26
N ILE A 155 -14.00 -5.94 -16.39
CA ILE A 155 -14.52 -6.78 -15.29
C ILE A 155 -15.29 -7.95 -15.92
N PRO A 156 -14.90 -9.22 -15.70
CA PRO A 156 -15.58 -10.36 -16.31
C PRO A 156 -17.03 -10.49 -15.83
N THR A 157 -17.96 -10.72 -16.76
CA THR A 157 -19.38 -10.90 -16.44
C THR A 157 -19.63 -12.14 -15.58
N GLN A 158 -18.74 -13.15 -15.68
CA GLN A 158 -18.73 -14.39 -14.92
C GLN A 158 -18.58 -14.18 -13.41
N LEU A 159 -18.00 -13.05 -12.96
CA LEU A 159 -17.95 -12.73 -11.53
C LEU A 159 -19.36 -12.57 -10.93
N GLY A 160 -20.35 -12.23 -11.75
CA GLY A 160 -21.76 -12.20 -11.34
C GLY A 160 -22.37 -13.57 -11.02
N SER A 161 -21.67 -14.67 -11.32
CA SER A 161 -22.13 -16.04 -11.00
C SER A 161 -21.72 -16.51 -9.60
N LEU A 162 -20.86 -15.76 -8.91
CA LEU A 162 -20.40 -16.08 -7.56
C LEU A 162 -21.52 -15.89 -6.55
N LYS A 163 -21.96 -16.98 -5.91
CA LYS A 163 -23.15 -16.98 -5.03
C LYS A 163 -22.85 -16.54 -3.60
N LYS A 164 -21.62 -16.74 -3.13
CA LYS A 164 -21.21 -16.47 -1.74
C LYS A 164 -20.35 -15.21 -1.58
N ILE A 165 -20.04 -14.52 -2.68
CA ILE A 165 -19.14 -13.36 -2.63
C ILE A 165 -19.80 -12.21 -1.86
N THR A 166 -19.12 -11.74 -0.82
CA THR A 166 -19.53 -10.61 0.00
C THR A 166 -18.72 -9.37 -0.34
N VAL A 167 -17.43 -9.53 -0.66
CA VAL A 167 -16.52 -8.43 -0.95
C VAL A 167 -15.83 -8.63 -2.30
N LEU A 168 -16.03 -7.66 -3.19
CA LEU A 168 -15.28 -7.53 -4.44
C LEU A 168 -14.57 -6.17 -4.50
N ALA A 169 -13.26 -6.20 -4.37
CA ALA A 169 -12.40 -5.00 -4.33
C ALA A 169 -11.40 -5.01 -5.48
N LEU A 170 -11.61 -4.10 -6.43
CA LEU A 170 -10.87 -3.97 -7.69
C LEU A 170 -10.24 -2.58 -7.88
N GLN A 171 -10.31 -1.71 -6.86
CA GLN A 171 -9.84 -0.34 -6.94
C GLN A 171 -8.34 -0.22 -7.24
N TYR A 172 -7.92 0.91 -7.84
CA TYR A 172 -6.53 1.16 -8.25
C TYR A 172 -5.96 0.07 -9.15
N ASN A 173 -6.61 -0.10 -10.29
CA ASN A 173 -6.12 -0.91 -11.39
C ASN A 173 -6.22 -0.10 -12.68
N GLN A 174 -6.02 -0.77 -13.81
CA GLN A 174 -6.16 -0.21 -15.16
C GLN A 174 -7.39 -0.80 -15.86
N LEU A 175 -8.41 -1.24 -15.10
CA LEU A 175 -9.62 -1.87 -15.64
C LEU A 175 -10.40 -0.87 -16.48
N SER A 176 -11.08 -1.37 -17.50
CA SER A 176 -11.83 -0.57 -18.48
C SER A 176 -13.15 -1.26 -18.83
N GLY A 177 -13.97 -0.63 -19.67
CA GLY A 177 -15.30 -1.16 -20.01
C GLY A 177 -16.39 -0.78 -18.99
N ALA A 178 -17.58 -1.34 -19.19
CA ALA A 178 -18.74 -1.07 -18.34
C ALA A 178 -18.80 -2.03 -17.14
N ILE A 179 -19.50 -1.60 -16.08
CA ILE A 179 -19.79 -2.49 -14.95
C ILE A 179 -20.76 -3.59 -15.42
N PRO A 180 -20.44 -4.88 -15.26
CA PRO A 180 -21.36 -5.96 -15.60
C PRO A 180 -22.64 -5.87 -14.76
N ALA A 181 -23.79 -5.85 -15.43
CA ALA A 181 -25.08 -5.85 -14.75
C ALA A 181 -25.30 -7.09 -13.88
N SER A 182 -24.60 -8.20 -14.20
CA SER A 182 -24.62 -9.45 -13.45
C SER A 182 -24.08 -9.30 -12.02
N LEU A 183 -23.25 -8.30 -11.73
CA LEU A 183 -22.82 -8.02 -10.35
C LEU A 183 -23.99 -7.60 -9.44
N GLY A 184 -25.07 -7.05 -10.03
CA GLY A 184 -26.29 -6.73 -9.29
C GLY A 184 -27.18 -7.94 -9.00
N ASP A 185 -26.89 -9.10 -9.61
CA ASP A 185 -27.61 -10.36 -9.34
C ASP A 185 -27.04 -11.09 -8.09
N ILE A 186 -25.90 -10.61 -7.55
CA ILE A 186 -25.26 -11.18 -6.36
C ILE A 186 -25.98 -10.70 -5.10
N GLY A 187 -26.85 -11.55 -4.55
CA GLY A 187 -27.63 -11.23 -3.35
C GLY A 187 -26.80 -11.08 -2.06
N THR A 188 -25.58 -11.62 -2.04
CA THR A 188 -24.66 -11.64 -0.89
C THR A 188 -23.67 -10.47 -0.86
N LEU A 189 -23.56 -9.71 -1.95
CA LEU A 189 -22.56 -8.67 -2.10
C LEU A 189 -22.83 -7.51 -1.15
N THR A 190 -21.92 -7.27 -0.19
CA THR A 190 -21.98 -6.17 0.76
C THR A 190 -21.10 -5.00 0.34
N ARG A 191 -19.97 -5.30 -0.32
CA ARG A 191 -19.02 -4.29 -0.80
C ARG A 191 -18.59 -4.52 -2.24
N LEU A 192 -18.74 -3.47 -3.04
CA LEU A 192 -18.19 -3.36 -4.39
C LEU A 192 -17.34 -2.08 -4.50
N ASP A 193 -16.03 -2.25 -4.66
CA ASP A 193 -15.11 -1.12 -4.83
C ASP A 193 -14.41 -1.19 -6.19
N LEU A 194 -14.77 -0.24 -7.05
CA LEU A 194 -14.32 -0.11 -8.44
C LEU A 194 -13.58 1.21 -8.68
N SER A 195 -13.28 1.95 -7.61
CA SER A 195 -12.71 3.29 -7.68
C SER A 195 -11.32 3.29 -8.32
N PHE A 196 -10.89 4.43 -8.89
CA PHE A 196 -9.56 4.59 -9.49
C PHE A 196 -9.24 3.54 -10.56
N ASN A 197 -10.06 3.53 -11.60
CA ASN A 197 -9.89 2.70 -12.79
C ASN A 197 -10.23 3.54 -14.05
N ASN A 198 -10.25 2.91 -15.22
CA ASN A 198 -10.67 3.51 -16.50
C ASN A 198 -12.06 3.00 -16.93
N LEU A 199 -12.94 2.68 -15.97
CA LEU A 199 -14.28 2.17 -16.26
C LEU A 199 -15.19 3.29 -16.78
N PHE A 200 -16.14 2.93 -17.64
CA PHE A 200 -17.03 3.90 -18.29
C PHE A 200 -18.44 3.36 -18.48
N GLY A 201 -19.34 4.20 -19.01
CA GLY A 201 -20.73 3.84 -19.27
C GLY A 201 -21.66 4.08 -18.06
N PRO A 202 -22.91 3.60 -18.13
CA PRO A 202 -23.90 3.81 -17.08
C PRO A 202 -23.71 2.86 -15.90
N ILE A 203 -24.17 3.29 -14.72
CA ILE A 203 -24.25 2.43 -13.53
C ILE A 203 -25.45 1.48 -13.72
N PRO A 204 -25.27 0.14 -13.71
CA PRO A 204 -26.37 -0.80 -13.87
C PRO A 204 -27.43 -0.64 -12.78
N VAL A 205 -28.69 -0.46 -13.17
CA VAL A 205 -29.83 -0.31 -12.24
C VAL A 205 -29.94 -1.51 -11.28
N LYS A 206 -29.55 -2.70 -11.73
CA LYS A 206 -29.53 -3.92 -10.91
C LYS A 206 -28.68 -3.78 -9.63
N LEU A 207 -27.55 -3.05 -9.67
CA LEU A 207 -26.73 -2.82 -8.47
C LEU A 207 -27.48 -2.07 -7.39
N ALA A 208 -28.39 -1.18 -7.77
CA ALA A 208 -29.21 -0.45 -6.81
C ALA A 208 -30.19 -1.38 -6.06
N GLY A 209 -30.60 -2.47 -6.70
CA GLY A 209 -31.48 -3.50 -6.16
C GLY A 209 -30.77 -4.62 -5.37
N ALA A 210 -29.44 -4.66 -5.31
CA ALA A 210 -28.71 -5.69 -4.57
C ALA A 210 -28.94 -5.56 -3.05
N PRO A 211 -29.63 -6.51 -2.39
CA PRO A 211 -30.27 -6.28 -1.08
C PRO A 211 -29.28 -6.00 0.06
N LEU A 212 -28.11 -6.65 0.04
CA LEU A 212 -27.10 -6.52 1.10
C LEU A 212 -25.99 -5.52 0.79
N LEU A 213 -26.02 -4.86 -0.38
CA LEU A 213 -25.00 -3.90 -0.76
C LEU A 213 -25.04 -2.71 0.21
N GLU A 214 -23.91 -2.44 0.86
CA GLU A 214 -23.70 -1.35 1.80
C GLU A 214 -22.72 -0.32 1.26
N VAL A 215 -21.67 -0.79 0.58
CA VAL A 215 -20.61 0.06 0.01
C VAL A 215 -20.51 -0.14 -1.48
N LEU A 216 -20.67 0.95 -2.22
CA LEU A 216 -20.40 1.05 -3.65
C LEU A 216 -19.48 2.26 -3.89
N ASP A 217 -18.22 2.01 -4.19
CA ASP A 217 -17.28 3.09 -4.54
C ASP A 217 -16.88 3.01 -6.01
N ILE A 218 -17.23 4.04 -6.76
CA ILE A 218 -16.95 4.17 -8.20
C ILE A 218 -16.15 5.45 -8.51
N ARG A 219 -15.60 6.11 -7.49
CA ARG A 219 -14.87 7.38 -7.65
C ARG A 219 -13.71 7.26 -8.65
N ASN A 220 -13.35 8.38 -9.28
CA ASN A 220 -12.20 8.45 -10.20
C ASN A 220 -12.27 7.38 -11.32
N ASN A 221 -13.30 7.51 -12.15
CA ASN A 221 -13.50 6.70 -13.35
C ASN A 221 -14.05 7.64 -14.46
N SER A 222 -14.54 7.07 -15.56
CA SER A 222 -15.20 7.77 -16.66
C SER A 222 -16.68 7.41 -16.77
N PHE A 223 -17.37 7.18 -15.65
CA PHE A 223 -18.79 6.83 -15.66
C PHE A 223 -19.66 7.99 -16.16
N SER A 224 -20.76 7.64 -16.83
CA SER A 224 -21.64 8.60 -17.48
C SER A 224 -23.11 8.19 -17.41
N GLY A 225 -24.01 9.18 -17.46
CA GLY A 225 -25.45 8.95 -17.48
C GLY A 225 -26.10 9.06 -16.11
N PHE A 226 -27.34 8.59 -16.02
CA PHE A 226 -28.16 8.73 -14.83
C PHE A 226 -27.67 7.83 -13.69
N VAL A 227 -27.54 8.41 -12.49
CA VAL A 227 -27.30 7.67 -11.26
C VAL A 227 -28.63 7.10 -10.73
N PRO A 228 -28.80 5.77 -10.63
CA PRO A 228 -30.04 5.17 -10.13
C PRO A 228 -30.42 5.70 -8.74
N PHE A 229 -31.59 6.33 -8.61
CA PHE A 229 -32.06 6.96 -7.36
C PHE A 229 -32.05 5.99 -6.16
N ALA A 230 -32.32 4.71 -6.40
CA ALA A 230 -32.30 3.67 -5.36
C ALA A 230 -30.92 3.50 -4.69
N LEU A 231 -29.81 3.94 -5.30
CA LEU A 231 -28.48 3.95 -4.66
C LEU A 231 -28.39 4.93 -3.49
N LYS A 232 -29.34 5.87 -3.36
CA LYS A 232 -29.42 6.78 -2.22
C LYS A 232 -29.57 6.04 -0.89
N ARG A 233 -30.10 4.81 -0.89
CA ARG A 233 -30.20 3.97 0.32
C ARG A 233 -28.84 3.67 0.96
N LEU A 234 -27.75 3.76 0.19
CA LEU A 234 -26.39 3.49 0.65
C LEU A 234 -25.81 4.65 1.48
N ASN A 235 -26.44 5.83 1.50
CA ASN A 235 -25.94 7.02 2.19
C ASN A 235 -24.44 7.27 1.87
N ASN A 236 -23.60 7.40 2.91
CA ASN A 236 -22.14 7.56 2.79
C ASN A 236 -21.42 6.33 2.20
N GLY A 237 -22.11 5.21 2.06
CA GLY A 237 -21.63 3.99 1.41
C GLY A 237 -21.53 4.10 -0.11
N PHE A 238 -22.27 5.02 -0.75
CA PHE A 238 -22.14 5.29 -2.17
C PHE A 238 -21.21 6.48 -2.45
N GLN A 239 -20.11 6.21 -3.12
CA GLN A 239 -19.07 7.19 -3.44
C GLN A 239 -18.88 7.26 -4.96
N TYR A 240 -19.02 8.45 -5.53
CA TYR A 240 -19.12 8.64 -7.00
C TYR A 240 -18.44 9.90 -7.55
N SER A 241 -17.75 10.66 -6.69
CA SER A 241 -16.98 11.84 -7.09
C SER A 241 -15.99 11.56 -8.24
N ASN A 242 -15.62 12.61 -8.96
CA ASN A 242 -14.68 12.56 -10.09
C ASN A 242 -15.13 11.62 -11.23
N ASN A 243 -16.42 11.67 -11.54
CA ASN A 243 -17.02 11.09 -12.74
C ASN A 243 -17.89 12.17 -13.42
N HIS A 244 -17.28 13.00 -14.26
CA HIS A 244 -17.93 14.19 -14.81
C HIS A 244 -19.14 13.92 -15.72
N GLY A 245 -19.27 12.69 -16.24
CA GLY A 245 -20.40 12.29 -17.08
C GLY A 245 -21.65 11.90 -16.31
N LEU A 246 -21.58 11.75 -14.97
CA LEU A 246 -22.71 11.37 -14.15
C LEU A 246 -23.66 12.55 -13.93
N CYS A 247 -24.96 12.25 -13.89
CA CYS A 247 -26.01 13.20 -13.56
C CYS A 247 -27.10 12.50 -12.73
N GLY A 248 -27.85 13.25 -11.94
CA GLY A 248 -28.94 12.68 -11.13
C GLY A 248 -29.40 13.63 -10.04
N ASP A 249 -30.71 13.65 -9.81
CA ASP A 249 -31.30 14.49 -8.78
C ASP A 249 -31.18 13.85 -7.39
N GLY A 250 -30.92 14.68 -6.37
CA GLY A 250 -30.88 14.24 -4.97
C GLY A 250 -29.56 13.60 -4.52
N PHE A 251 -28.51 13.69 -5.34
CA PHE A 251 -27.13 13.36 -5.04
C PHE A 251 -26.31 14.67 -4.94
N THR A 252 -25.41 14.74 -3.97
CA THR A 252 -24.53 15.91 -3.80
C THR A 252 -23.56 16.02 -4.98
N ASP A 253 -23.27 17.24 -5.41
CA ASP A 253 -22.29 17.54 -6.46
C ASP A 253 -22.60 16.99 -7.87
N LEU A 254 -23.81 16.44 -8.09
CA LEU A 254 -24.30 16.08 -9.42
C LEU A 254 -25.30 17.11 -9.96
N LYS A 255 -25.23 17.35 -11.26
CA LYS A 255 -26.22 18.16 -11.98
C LYS A 255 -27.45 17.31 -12.31
N ALA A 256 -28.61 17.96 -12.40
CA ALA A 256 -29.80 17.36 -13.00
C ALA A 256 -29.51 16.90 -14.43
N CYS A 257 -30.02 15.74 -14.81
CA CYS A 257 -29.81 15.23 -16.16
C CYS A 257 -30.59 16.05 -17.19
N THR A 258 -29.90 16.71 -18.12
CA THR A 258 -30.54 17.44 -19.23
C THR A 258 -30.74 16.50 -20.43
N GLY A 259 -31.96 15.98 -20.60
CA GLY A 259 -32.54 15.47 -21.85
C GLY A 259 -31.66 14.62 -22.80
N LEU A 260 -31.41 13.36 -22.47
CA LEU A 260 -31.38 12.28 -23.47
C LEU A 260 -32.73 11.56 -23.38
N ASN A 261 -33.48 11.55 -24.49
CA ASN A 261 -34.78 10.90 -24.60
C ASN A 261 -34.67 9.40 -24.24
N GLY A 262 -35.05 9.06 -23.01
CA GLY A 262 -35.28 7.71 -22.49
C GLY A 262 -36.46 7.79 -21.51
N PRO A 263 -37.32 6.76 -21.41
CA PRO A 263 -38.69 6.90 -20.93
C PRO A 263 -38.75 7.43 -19.48
N ASN A 264 -39.54 8.48 -19.31
CA ASN A 264 -39.91 9.07 -18.02
C ASN A 264 -40.46 7.98 -17.08
N LEU A 265 -39.65 7.52 -16.13
CA LEU A 265 -40.08 6.66 -15.02
C LEU A 265 -40.56 7.46 -13.79
N ASN A 266 -40.70 8.78 -13.93
CA ASN A 266 -41.21 9.65 -12.87
C ASN A 266 -42.69 9.98 -13.08
N ARG A 267 -43.57 9.03 -12.74
CA ARG A 267 -44.92 9.35 -12.28
C ARG A 267 -45.39 8.31 -11.25
N PRO A 268 -45.76 8.71 -10.02
CA PRO A 268 -46.45 7.83 -9.10
C PRO A 268 -47.95 7.88 -9.44
N ASP A 269 -48.50 6.81 -10.01
CA ASP A 269 -49.95 6.59 -10.00
C ASP A 269 -50.31 5.45 -9.04
N PRO A 270 -51.31 5.62 -8.16
CA PRO A 270 -51.71 4.62 -7.20
C PRO A 270 -52.68 3.60 -7.82
N THR A 271 -52.69 2.39 -7.28
CA THR A 271 -53.69 1.30 -7.45
C THR A 271 -53.60 0.41 -8.71
N ASN A 272 -52.99 -0.77 -8.58
CA ASN A 272 -53.57 -2.13 -8.73
C ASN A 272 -52.52 -3.17 -9.19
N PRO A 273 -52.59 -4.41 -8.69
CA PRO A 273 -51.67 -5.48 -9.07
C PRO A 273 -52.20 -6.25 -10.28
N THR A 274 -51.38 -6.45 -11.32
CA THR A 274 -51.22 -7.68 -12.14
C THR A 274 -50.59 -7.37 -13.51
N ASN A 275 -49.80 -8.34 -13.99
CA ASN A 275 -49.23 -8.51 -15.34
C ASN A 275 -47.85 -7.89 -15.62
N PHE A 276 -46.81 -8.63 -15.23
CA PHE A 276 -45.47 -8.53 -15.83
C PHE A 276 -45.48 -9.20 -17.22
N ALA A 277 -45.40 -8.39 -18.28
CA ALA A 277 -44.98 -8.85 -19.59
C ALA A 277 -43.49 -8.56 -19.76
N THR A 278 -42.74 -9.62 -20.10
CA THR A 278 -41.31 -9.66 -20.37
C THR A 278 -40.94 -8.77 -21.56
N VAL A 279 -39.98 -7.86 -21.38
CA VAL A 279 -39.25 -7.24 -22.50
C VAL A 279 -37.79 -7.69 -22.40
N ASP A 280 -37.44 -8.65 -23.26
CA ASP A 280 -36.07 -9.08 -23.51
C ASP A 280 -35.27 -7.92 -24.09
N VAL A 281 -34.31 -7.39 -23.32
CA VAL A 281 -33.24 -6.53 -23.84
C VAL A 281 -31.94 -7.30 -23.74
N LYS A 282 -31.52 -7.86 -24.87
CA LYS A 282 -30.24 -8.55 -25.07
C LYS A 282 -29.12 -7.50 -25.14
N PRO A 283 -28.07 -7.54 -24.32
CA PRO A 283 -26.94 -6.63 -24.48
C PRO A 283 -26.06 -7.13 -25.63
N GLU A 284 -25.91 -6.28 -26.65
CA GLU A 284 -25.09 -6.51 -27.82
C GLU A 284 -23.59 -6.34 -27.46
N SER A 285 -22.87 -7.46 -27.49
CA SER A 285 -21.42 -7.51 -27.44
C SER A 285 -20.84 -7.01 -28.77
N ALA A 286 -20.01 -5.97 -28.72
CA ALA A 286 -19.27 -5.50 -29.89
C ALA A 286 -18.17 -6.50 -30.28
N ASP A 287 -18.49 -7.41 -31.20
CA ASP A 287 -17.50 -8.18 -31.94
C ASP A 287 -17.10 -7.40 -33.21
N LEU A 288 -15.86 -6.93 -33.24
CA LEU A 288 -15.23 -6.39 -34.44
C LEU A 288 -14.87 -7.54 -35.40
N GLN A 289 -15.80 -7.89 -36.29
CA GLN A 289 -15.51 -8.67 -37.50
C GLN A 289 -16.10 -7.99 -38.74
N ARG A 290 -15.17 -7.58 -39.61
CA ARG A 290 -15.27 -7.06 -40.98
C ARG A 290 -16.55 -7.39 -41.75
N SER A 291 -17.08 -6.32 -42.35
CA SER A 291 -18.06 -6.23 -43.44
C SER A 291 -17.82 -7.24 -44.58
N ASN A 292 -18.86 -8.03 -44.90
CA ASN A 292 -19.00 -8.71 -46.19
C ASN A 292 -19.49 -7.73 -47.26
N CYS A 293 -18.74 -7.66 -48.36
CA CYS A 293 -19.20 -7.11 -49.64
C CYS A 293 -20.14 -8.13 -50.32
N SER A 294 -21.17 -7.65 -51.01
CA SER A 294 -21.93 -8.44 -51.98
C SER A 294 -22.16 -7.68 -53.28
N ASN A 295 -21.99 -8.44 -54.37
CA ASN A 295 -22.33 -8.22 -55.78
C ASN A 295 -21.33 -7.34 -56.55
N ASN A 296 -20.55 -7.84 -57.53
CA ASN A 296 -20.94 -8.69 -58.65
C ASN A 296 -19.68 -9.20 -59.39
N ASN A 297 -19.85 -10.34 -60.08
CA ASN A 297 -18.95 -10.96 -61.06
C ASN A 297 -17.70 -11.70 -60.54
N GLY A 298 -17.81 -13.04 -60.54
CA GLY A 298 -16.75 -13.91 -61.05
C GLY A 298 -15.85 -14.61 -60.02
N GLY A 299 -16.23 -15.83 -59.65
CA GLY A 299 -15.29 -16.96 -59.47
C GLY A 299 -14.43 -16.98 -58.20
N CYS A 300 -14.93 -17.65 -57.16
CA CYS A 300 -14.06 -18.25 -56.13
C CYS A 300 -13.28 -19.42 -56.74
N SER A 301 -11.95 -19.39 -56.67
CA SER A 301 -11.12 -20.57 -56.80
C SER A 301 -10.03 -20.58 -55.73
N SER A 302 -9.96 -21.71 -55.04
CA SER A 302 -8.99 -22.06 -54.02
C SER A 302 -7.58 -22.18 -54.62
N LYS A 303 -6.55 -21.87 -53.82
CA LYS A 303 -5.24 -22.53 -53.91
C LYS A 303 -4.41 -22.30 -52.65
N THR A 304 -4.04 -23.42 -52.05
CA THR A 304 -2.95 -23.59 -51.10
C THR A 304 -1.59 -23.33 -51.78
N SER A 305 -0.61 -22.82 -51.05
CA SER A 305 0.80 -23.22 -51.24
C SER A 305 1.68 -22.86 -50.04
N LYS A 306 2.54 -23.81 -49.66
CA LYS A 306 3.66 -23.69 -48.72
C LYS A 306 4.89 -23.12 -49.43
N SER A 307 5.82 -22.48 -48.72
CA SER A 307 7.28 -22.77 -48.72
C SER A 307 8.11 -21.72 -47.95
N SER A 308 9.40 -22.00 -47.80
CA SER A 308 10.28 -21.91 -46.61
C SER A 308 11.19 -20.66 -46.51
N PRO A 309 11.97 -20.50 -45.42
CA PRO A 309 12.74 -19.29 -45.11
C PRO A 309 14.23 -19.40 -45.48
N LEU A 310 14.82 -18.32 -46.02
CA LEU A 310 16.27 -18.02 -45.94
C LEU A 310 16.52 -16.62 -46.51
N GLY A 311 17.02 -15.67 -45.71
CA GLY A 311 17.49 -14.39 -46.28
C GLY A 311 17.47 -13.11 -45.44
N ILE A 312 17.35 -13.14 -44.10
CA ILE A 312 17.38 -11.90 -43.28
C ILE A 312 18.38 -11.98 -42.10
N VAL A 313 19.31 -12.94 -42.09
CA VAL A 313 20.29 -13.09 -40.97
C VAL A 313 21.64 -12.40 -41.23
N MET A 314 21.92 -11.87 -42.43
CA MET A 314 23.24 -11.26 -42.72
C MET A 314 23.28 -9.72 -42.64
N GLY A 315 22.16 -9.06 -42.32
CA GLY A 315 22.10 -7.59 -42.20
C GLY A 315 22.22 -7.02 -40.79
N LEU A 316 22.11 -7.85 -39.75
CA LEU A 316 21.99 -7.39 -38.34
C LEU A 316 23.26 -7.59 -37.50
N MET A 317 24.27 -8.29 -38.01
CA MET A 317 25.54 -8.49 -37.28
C MET A 317 26.61 -7.41 -37.56
N GLY A 318 26.40 -6.55 -38.56
CA GLY A 318 27.32 -5.45 -38.89
C GLY A 318 27.08 -4.15 -38.11
N SER A 319 25.87 -3.94 -37.58
CA SER A 319 25.49 -2.70 -36.88
C SER A 319 25.77 -2.73 -35.38
N ILE A 320 26.00 -3.91 -34.78
CA ILE A 320 26.23 -4.07 -33.34
C ILE A 320 27.69 -3.78 -32.95
N LEU A 321 28.67 -3.99 -33.86
CA LEU A 321 30.09 -3.76 -33.54
C LEU A 321 30.49 -2.27 -33.54
N ALA A 322 29.79 -1.39 -34.26
CA ALA A 322 30.13 0.03 -34.31
C ALA A 322 29.66 0.81 -33.06
N VAL A 323 28.56 0.38 -32.44
CA VAL A 323 27.99 1.04 -31.23
C VAL A 323 28.78 0.65 -29.97
N ALA A 324 29.35 -0.55 -29.91
CA ALA A 324 30.16 -1.00 -28.78
C ALA A 324 31.49 -0.23 -28.62
N ILE A 325 32.12 0.17 -29.72
CA ILE A 325 33.43 0.86 -29.71
C ILE A 325 33.28 2.33 -29.29
N PHE A 326 32.19 3.00 -29.67
CA PHE A 326 31.90 4.39 -29.27
C PHE A 326 31.34 4.50 -27.84
N GLY A 327 30.58 3.49 -27.37
CA GLY A 327 30.07 3.42 -26.00
C GLY A 327 31.15 3.13 -24.94
N GLY A 328 32.13 2.28 -25.26
CA GLY A 328 33.23 1.97 -24.32
C GLY A 328 34.19 3.14 -24.09
N SER A 329 34.39 3.98 -25.11
CA SER A 329 35.32 5.12 -25.06
C SER A 329 34.78 6.28 -24.21
N THR A 330 33.47 6.53 -24.30
CA THR A 330 32.80 7.58 -23.49
C THR A 330 32.63 7.15 -22.03
N PHE A 331 32.35 5.85 -21.78
CA PHE A 331 32.25 5.30 -20.42
C PHE A 331 33.60 5.25 -19.69
N THR A 332 34.69 4.89 -20.38
CA THR A 332 36.04 4.89 -19.77
C THR A 332 36.60 6.28 -19.54
N TRP A 333 36.29 7.26 -20.41
CA TRP A 333 36.62 8.66 -20.19
C TRP A 333 35.84 9.28 -19.01
N TYR A 334 34.56 8.92 -18.87
CA TYR A 334 33.73 9.32 -17.73
C TYR A 334 34.21 8.68 -16.40
N ARG A 335 34.60 7.39 -16.39
CA ARG A 335 35.23 6.74 -15.22
C ARG A 335 36.57 7.38 -14.84
N ARG A 336 37.42 7.73 -15.81
CA ARG A 336 38.72 8.40 -15.55
C ARG A 336 38.55 9.83 -15.01
N ARG A 337 37.48 10.53 -15.35
CA ARG A 337 37.18 11.88 -14.83
C ARG A 337 36.65 11.84 -13.40
N LYS A 338 35.90 10.79 -13.02
CA LYS A 338 35.40 10.59 -11.65
C LYS A 338 36.48 10.07 -10.69
N GLN A 339 37.48 9.32 -11.18
CA GLN A 339 38.64 8.91 -10.39
C GLN A 339 39.71 10.01 -10.20
N LYS A 340 39.65 11.12 -10.95
CA LYS A 340 40.58 12.27 -10.80
C LYS A 340 40.12 13.34 -9.80
N ILE A 341 38.94 13.19 -9.20
CA ILE A 341 38.43 14.11 -8.15
C ILE A 341 38.56 13.49 -6.75
N GLY A 342 39.04 12.25 -6.64
CA GLY A 342 39.24 11.56 -5.36
C GLY A 342 40.64 10.98 -5.23
N SER A 343 41.68 11.82 -5.22
CA SER A 343 42.99 11.46 -4.67
C SER A 343 43.89 12.69 -4.50
N SER A 344 43.78 13.39 -3.37
CA SER A 344 44.92 14.00 -2.69
C SER A 344 44.44 14.66 -1.40
N LEU A 345 44.66 14.00 -0.26
CA LEU A 345 45.50 14.50 0.84
C LEU A 345 45.26 13.65 2.09
N ASP A 346 46.23 12.80 2.36
CA ASP A 346 46.51 12.25 3.69
C ASP A 346 46.98 13.36 4.64
N ALA A 347 46.69 13.12 5.93
CA ALA A 347 47.45 13.47 7.13
C ALA A 347 47.78 14.96 7.41
N MET A 348 47.17 15.52 8.47
CA MET A 348 47.91 15.72 9.72
C MET A 348 47.03 16.13 10.92
N ASP A 349 47.40 15.56 12.07
CA ASP A 349 47.12 15.98 13.44
C ASP A 349 47.53 17.42 13.76
N GLY A 350 46.86 18.02 14.76
CA GLY A 350 47.56 18.75 15.82
C GLY A 350 47.50 20.29 15.85
N ARG A 351 46.76 20.79 16.86
CA ARG A 351 47.07 21.93 17.75
C ARG A 351 46.96 23.40 17.28
N ILE A 352 46.11 24.12 18.02
CA ILE A 352 46.37 25.39 18.75
C ILE A 352 46.54 26.72 17.96
N SER A 353 45.49 27.54 18.08
CA SER A 353 45.45 28.98 18.41
C SER A 353 45.80 30.13 17.44
N THR A 354 44.94 31.16 17.60
CA THR A 354 45.12 32.63 17.61
C THR A 354 45.07 33.45 16.31
N GLU A 355 44.07 34.36 16.33
CA GLU A 355 43.98 35.74 15.81
C GLU A 355 44.91 36.20 14.67
N TYR A 356 44.34 36.83 13.64
CA TYR A 356 44.58 38.25 13.31
C TYR A 356 43.61 38.75 12.21
N ASN A 357 43.00 39.90 12.47
CA ASN A 357 42.21 40.73 11.53
C ASN A 357 43.10 41.36 10.45
N PHE A 358 42.63 41.50 9.20
CA PHE A 358 42.50 42.82 8.55
C PHE A 358 41.64 42.80 7.27
N LYS A 359 41.00 43.95 7.05
CA LYS A 359 40.10 44.34 5.95
C LYS A 359 40.82 44.54 4.59
N GLU A 360 39.99 44.51 3.55
CA GLU A 360 40.08 45.26 2.28
C GLU A 360 41.17 44.90 1.24
N VAL A 361 40.74 44.18 0.20
CA VAL A 361 40.94 44.63 -1.19
C VAL A 361 39.65 44.42 -1.97
N SER A 362 38.93 45.52 -2.17
CA SER A 362 37.86 45.62 -3.17
C SER A 362 38.45 45.75 -4.58
N ARG A 363 37.69 45.24 -5.56
CA ARG A 363 37.74 45.49 -7.02
C ARG A 363 38.53 44.47 -7.87
N ARG A 364 37.80 43.47 -8.38
CA ARG A 364 37.60 43.35 -9.84
C ARG A 364 36.12 43.10 -10.13
N LYS A 365 35.49 44.15 -10.68
CA LYS A 365 34.18 44.09 -11.33
C LYS A 365 34.35 43.36 -12.67
N SER A 366 33.51 42.37 -12.93
CA SER A 366 32.78 42.30 -14.20
C SER A 366 31.31 42.07 -13.89
N SER A 367 30.62 43.16 -13.56
CA SER A 367 29.20 43.29 -13.87
C SER A 367 29.11 43.52 -15.39
N SER A 368 28.27 42.79 -16.13
CA SER A 368 26.88 43.19 -16.39
C SER A 368 26.30 42.29 -17.52
N PRO A 369 25.00 42.35 -17.85
CA PRO A 369 23.83 42.60 -17.00
C PRO A 369 22.55 41.81 -17.44
N LEU A 370 21.44 42.00 -16.71
CA LEU A 370 20.05 41.78 -17.15
C LEU A 370 19.60 40.33 -17.46
N ILE A 371 19.04 39.67 -16.44
CA ILE A 371 17.61 39.35 -16.46
C ILE A 371 17.05 39.79 -15.11
N SER A 372 16.32 40.90 -15.15
CA SER A 372 15.23 41.14 -14.23
C SER A 372 14.16 40.08 -14.56
N LEU A 373 14.15 38.98 -13.83
CA LEU A 373 12.90 38.26 -13.59
C LEU A 373 12.38 38.93 -12.31
N GLU A 374 11.59 40.00 -12.42
CA GLU A 374 10.14 39.84 -12.37
C GLU A 374 9.77 38.39 -12.06
N TYR A 375 9.86 38.05 -10.76
CA TYR A 375 9.18 36.89 -10.24
C TYR A 375 7.70 37.19 -10.41
N ALA A 376 7.17 36.79 -11.56
CA ALA A 376 5.76 36.79 -11.86
C ALA A 376 5.06 36.06 -10.71
N SER A 377 4.39 36.87 -9.89
CA SER A 377 3.23 36.57 -9.08
C SER A 377 2.28 35.64 -9.82
N GLY A 378 2.54 34.34 -9.71
CA GLY A 378 1.87 33.42 -10.62
C GLY A 378 1.86 31.97 -10.18
N TRP A 379 2.25 31.62 -8.95
CA TRP A 379 1.39 30.87 -8.01
C TRP A 379 1.76 31.38 -6.61
N ASP A 380 0.97 32.35 -6.20
CA ASP A 380 0.66 32.56 -4.80
C ASP A 380 -0.57 31.68 -4.55
N PRO A 381 -0.58 30.75 -3.57
CA PRO A 381 -1.81 30.02 -3.18
C PRO A 381 -2.94 30.98 -2.77
N LEU A 382 -2.61 32.26 -2.62
CA LEU A 382 -3.44 33.38 -2.22
C LEU A 382 -3.54 34.47 -3.30
N GLY A 383 -3.18 34.15 -4.56
CA GLY A 383 -3.17 35.10 -5.67
C GLY A 383 -4.41 36.00 -5.61
N ARG A 384 -4.18 37.29 -5.35
CA ARG A 384 -5.15 38.33 -4.99
C ARG A 384 -6.29 38.45 -6.01
N GLY A 385 -7.23 37.53 -5.98
CA GLY A 385 -8.47 37.52 -6.74
C GLY A 385 -9.61 37.84 -5.79
N GLN A 386 -10.26 38.98 -6.02
CA GLN A 386 -11.43 39.44 -5.29
C GLN A 386 -12.51 38.33 -5.23
N SER A 387 -12.63 37.66 -4.09
CA SER A 387 -13.87 36.96 -3.71
C SER A 387 -14.11 37.17 -2.22
N SER A 388 -15.05 38.06 -1.95
CA SER A 388 -15.55 38.43 -0.63
C SER A 388 -16.23 37.22 0.02
N ASN A 389 -15.55 36.58 0.98
CA ASN A 389 -16.19 35.76 2.01
C ASN A 389 -15.39 35.87 3.31
N ASN A 390 -15.99 36.47 4.35
CA ASN A 390 -15.30 36.91 5.58
C ASN A 390 -14.64 35.78 6.42
N ASN A 391 -14.85 34.50 6.08
CA ASN A 391 -14.20 33.35 6.73
C ASN A 391 -12.86 32.93 6.07
N SER A 392 -12.49 33.47 4.90
CA SER A 392 -11.22 33.15 4.22
C SER A 392 -10.05 34.02 4.70
N ALA A 393 -10.30 35.26 5.13
CA ALA A 393 -9.25 36.21 5.52
C ALA A 393 -8.41 35.72 6.73
N LEU A 394 -9.07 35.13 7.74
CA LEU A 394 -8.38 34.60 8.94
C LEU A 394 -7.60 33.31 8.64
N SER A 395 -7.98 32.58 7.59
CA SER A 395 -7.23 31.41 7.12
C SER A 395 -5.96 31.83 6.36
N GLN A 396 -6.01 32.99 5.72
CA GLN A 396 -4.95 33.54 4.86
C GLN A 396 -3.76 34.05 5.67
N GLU A 397 -4.01 34.80 6.74
CA GLU A 397 -2.97 35.32 7.66
C GLU A 397 -2.21 34.19 8.38
N VAL A 398 -2.91 33.12 8.77
CA VAL A 398 -2.28 31.96 9.41
C VAL A 398 -1.31 31.27 8.44
N PHE A 399 -1.66 31.13 7.17
CA PHE A 399 -0.76 30.53 6.18
C PHE A 399 0.48 31.39 5.90
N GLU A 400 0.31 32.71 5.81
CA GLU A 400 1.44 33.63 5.60
C GLU A 400 2.46 33.55 6.75
N SER A 401 1.99 33.33 7.99
CA SER A 401 2.89 33.18 9.16
C SER A 401 3.72 31.87 9.18
N PHE A 402 3.30 30.84 8.45
CA PHE A 402 3.98 29.54 8.37
C PHE A 402 4.80 29.36 7.09
N MET A 403 4.84 30.35 6.20
CA MET A 403 5.48 30.23 4.89
C MET A 403 6.96 30.64 4.95
N PHE A 404 7.83 29.71 4.55
CA PHE A 404 9.27 29.96 4.42
C PHE A 404 9.64 30.34 2.98
N ASN A 405 10.66 31.19 2.83
CA ASN A 405 11.25 31.46 1.52
C ASN A 405 12.15 30.29 1.09
N LEU A 406 12.08 29.89 -0.18
CA LEU A 406 12.92 28.83 -0.74
C LEU A 406 14.41 29.11 -0.54
N GLU A 407 14.83 30.37 -0.73
CA GLU A 407 16.23 30.77 -0.60
C GLU A 407 16.74 30.66 0.86
N GLU A 408 15.83 30.69 1.83
CA GLU A 408 16.15 30.41 3.23
C GLU A 408 16.35 28.92 3.46
N ILE A 409 15.46 28.08 2.91
CA ILE A 409 15.55 26.62 3.02
C ILE A 409 16.79 26.07 2.29
N GLU A 410 17.10 26.60 1.11
CA GLU A 410 18.30 26.25 0.36
C GLU A 410 19.56 26.60 1.14
N ARG A 411 19.65 27.79 1.76
CA ARG A 411 20.79 28.10 2.62
C ARG A 411 20.85 27.19 3.85
N ALA A 412 19.72 26.98 4.52
CA ALA A 412 19.64 26.18 5.75
C ALA A 412 20.11 24.74 5.54
N THR A 413 19.82 24.17 4.37
CA THR A 413 20.19 22.79 4.00
C THR A 413 21.52 22.70 3.23
N GLN A 414 22.24 23.82 3.05
CA GLN A 414 23.43 23.92 2.21
C GLN A 414 23.19 23.41 0.78
N SER A 415 22.14 23.95 0.16
CA SER A 415 21.63 23.58 -1.17
C SER A 415 21.26 22.10 -1.27
N PHE A 416 20.60 21.57 -0.23
CA PHE A 416 20.20 20.16 -0.13
C PHE A 416 21.38 19.20 -0.29
N SER A 417 22.49 19.52 0.38
CA SER A 417 23.70 18.69 0.33
C SER A 417 23.45 17.29 0.89
N GLU A 418 24.01 16.27 0.24
CA GLU A 418 23.91 14.86 0.65
C GLU A 418 24.49 14.62 2.07
N VAL A 419 25.42 15.47 2.54
CA VAL A 419 25.94 15.39 3.93
C VAL A 419 24.88 15.68 4.99
N ASN A 420 23.81 16.39 4.60
CA ASN A 420 22.70 16.73 5.47
C ASN A 420 21.52 15.76 5.30
N LEU A 421 21.62 14.74 4.44
CA LEU A 421 20.53 13.80 4.19
C LEU A 421 20.32 12.90 5.41
N LEU A 422 19.14 12.98 6.01
CA LEU A 422 18.71 12.15 7.15
C LEU A 422 18.00 10.87 6.70
N GLY A 423 17.30 10.93 5.57
CA GLY A 423 16.57 9.78 5.04
C GLY A 423 15.99 10.04 3.66
N LYS A 424 15.89 9.00 2.85
CA LYS A 424 15.37 9.09 1.48
C LYS A 424 14.43 7.93 1.18
N SER A 425 13.33 8.27 0.53
CA SER A 425 12.30 7.34 0.04
C SER A 425 12.02 7.65 -1.43
N ASN A 426 11.22 6.81 -2.08
CA ASN A 426 10.83 7.02 -3.49
C ASN A 426 10.04 8.32 -3.71
N VAL A 427 9.44 8.88 -2.65
CA VAL A 427 8.47 9.99 -2.72
C VAL A 427 8.90 11.22 -1.93
N SER A 428 9.89 11.07 -1.05
CA SER A 428 10.37 12.17 -0.21
C SER A 428 11.80 11.98 0.26
N SER A 429 12.51 13.08 0.47
CA SER A 429 13.84 13.12 1.09
C SER A 429 13.82 14.06 2.29
N VAL A 430 14.51 13.73 3.37
CA VAL A 430 14.55 14.55 4.59
C VAL A 430 15.98 14.99 4.84
N TYR A 431 16.19 16.30 5.00
CA TYR A 431 17.50 16.89 5.26
C TYR A 431 17.52 17.57 6.62
N LYS A 432 18.67 17.54 7.28
CA LYS A 432 18.97 18.41 8.42
C LYS A 432 19.25 19.82 7.89
N GLY A 433 18.65 20.83 8.51
CA GLY A 433 18.89 22.23 8.19
C GLY A 433 19.14 23.05 9.44
N ILE A 434 19.86 24.15 9.29
CA ILE A 434 20.02 25.18 10.33
C ILE A 434 19.33 26.44 9.82
N LEU A 435 18.22 26.82 10.45
CA LEU A 435 17.43 28.00 10.09
C LEU A 435 18.17 29.30 10.47
N ARG A 436 17.67 30.44 10.00
CA ARG A 436 18.31 31.76 10.22
C ARG A 436 18.42 32.15 11.69
N ASP A 437 17.50 31.67 12.52
CA ASP A 437 17.49 31.86 13.97
C ASP A 437 18.48 30.93 14.70
N GLY A 438 19.23 30.11 13.96
CA GLY A 438 20.19 29.15 14.50
C GLY A 438 19.56 27.82 14.95
N SER A 439 18.24 27.69 14.86
CA SER A 439 17.56 26.46 15.25
C SER A 439 17.74 25.35 14.22
N VAL A 440 17.85 24.12 14.70
CA VAL A 440 17.98 22.93 13.84
C VAL A 440 16.60 22.45 13.44
N ALA A 441 16.42 22.15 12.15
CA ALA A 441 15.17 21.69 11.57
C ALA A 441 15.36 20.44 10.71
N ALA A 442 14.29 19.65 10.58
CA ALA A 442 14.17 18.58 9.61
C ALA A 442 13.34 19.08 8.40
N VAL A 443 13.97 19.19 7.24
CA VAL A 443 13.36 19.67 5.99
C VAL A 443 12.98 18.48 5.13
N LYS A 444 11.69 18.18 5.07
CA LYS A 444 11.12 17.10 4.25
C LYS A 444 10.72 17.64 2.89
N CYS A 445 11.42 17.17 1.86
CA CYS A 445 11.20 17.49 0.45
C CYS A 445 10.30 16.43 -0.18
N ILE A 446 9.22 16.87 -0.81
CA ILE A 446 8.19 16.04 -1.44
C ILE A 446 8.03 16.50 -2.89
N ALA A 447 8.05 15.57 -3.83
CA ALA A 447 7.76 15.90 -5.23
C ALA A 447 6.31 16.38 -5.38
N LYS A 448 6.08 17.47 -6.12
CA LYS A 448 4.73 18.01 -6.36
C LYS A 448 3.82 16.98 -7.04
N SER A 449 4.38 16.11 -7.88
CA SER A 449 3.66 14.99 -8.51
C SER A 449 3.10 13.97 -7.52
N SER A 450 3.62 13.93 -6.28
CA SER A 450 3.14 13.06 -5.21
C SER A 450 2.06 13.72 -4.34
N CYS A 451 1.85 15.03 -4.50
CA CYS A 451 0.82 15.78 -3.78
C CYS A 451 -0.48 15.79 -4.57
N LYS A 452 -1.60 15.94 -3.86
CA LYS A 452 -2.92 16.11 -4.48
C LYS A 452 -2.89 17.23 -5.53
N SER A 453 -3.44 16.93 -6.71
CA SER A 453 -3.50 17.87 -7.83
C SER A 453 -4.56 18.97 -7.62
N ASP A 454 -5.61 18.66 -6.86
CA ASP A 454 -6.59 19.65 -6.41
C ASP A 454 -5.96 20.55 -5.33
N GLU A 455 -5.81 21.82 -5.67
CA GLU A 455 -5.19 22.83 -4.81
C GLU A 455 -6.00 23.08 -3.53
N SER A 456 -7.33 23.04 -3.60
CA SER A 456 -8.20 23.22 -2.43
C SER A 456 -8.05 22.06 -1.45
N GLU A 457 -7.99 20.82 -1.94
CA GLU A 457 -7.73 19.65 -1.10
C GLU A 457 -6.33 19.69 -0.47
N PHE A 458 -5.31 20.04 -1.26
CA PHE A 458 -3.94 20.17 -0.77
C PHE A 458 -3.82 21.24 0.33
N LEU A 459 -4.42 22.42 0.13
CA LEU A 459 -4.42 23.50 1.12
C LEU A 459 -5.21 23.14 2.38
N LYS A 460 -6.35 22.44 2.26
CA LYS A 460 -7.08 21.90 3.43
C LYS A 460 -6.19 20.94 4.22
N GLY A 461 -5.44 20.08 3.54
CA GLY A 461 -4.45 19.22 4.15
C GLY A 461 -3.38 20.01 4.90
N LEU A 462 -2.74 21.00 4.25
CA LEU A 462 -1.71 21.82 4.90
C LEU A 462 -2.25 22.57 6.11
N LYS A 463 -3.45 23.14 6.01
CA LYS A 463 -4.12 23.81 7.13
C LYS A 463 -4.24 22.87 8.32
N MET A 464 -4.68 21.63 8.08
CA MET A 464 -4.79 20.63 9.13
C MET A 464 -3.44 20.37 9.80
N LEU A 465 -2.34 20.21 9.05
CA LEU A 465 -1.02 19.99 9.65
C LEU A 465 -0.58 21.16 10.57
N THR A 466 -0.90 22.41 10.22
CA THR A 466 -0.55 23.58 11.05
C THR A 466 -1.32 23.65 12.38
N LEU A 467 -2.45 22.94 12.49
CA LEU A 467 -3.26 22.87 13.71
C LEU A 467 -2.73 21.84 14.71
N LEU A 468 -1.89 20.90 14.27
CA LEU A 468 -1.37 19.83 15.13
C LEU A 468 -0.27 20.37 16.06
N LYS A 469 -0.57 20.39 17.36
CA LYS A 469 0.33 20.85 18.42
C LYS A 469 0.17 19.97 19.65
N HIS A 470 1.17 19.13 19.91
CA HIS A 470 1.21 18.23 21.06
C HIS A 470 2.66 17.84 21.37
N GLU A 471 2.99 17.55 22.63
CA GLU A 471 4.36 17.19 23.06
C GLU A 471 4.88 15.90 22.38
N ASN A 472 4.00 14.93 22.15
CA ASN A 472 4.33 13.67 21.50
C ASN A 472 4.07 13.66 19.99
N LEU A 473 3.98 14.81 19.33
CA LEU A 473 3.91 14.92 17.87
C LEU A 473 5.06 15.77 17.34
N VAL A 474 5.65 15.39 16.22
CA VAL A 474 6.67 16.21 15.57
C VAL A 474 6.00 17.46 15.00
N ARG A 475 6.32 18.61 15.59
CA ARG A 475 5.68 19.89 15.26
C ARG A 475 6.13 20.41 13.90
N LEU A 476 5.16 20.81 13.08
CA LEU A 476 5.40 21.57 11.85
C LEU A 476 5.71 23.02 12.21
N ARG A 477 6.86 23.53 11.78
CA ARG A 477 7.23 24.95 11.90
C ARG A 477 6.76 25.77 10.72
N GLY A 478 6.71 25.17 9.54
CA GLY A 478 6.25 25.83 8.33
C GLY A 478 6.43 24.99 7.09
N PHE A 479 6.14 25.61 5.94
CA PHE A 479 6.27 24.96 4.64
C PHE A 479 6.77 25.96 3.58
N CYS A 480 7.25 25.42 2.48
CA CYS A 480 7.64 26.18 1.30
C CYS A 480 7.31 25.37 0.05
N CYS A 481 6.79 25.99 -1.00
CA CYS A 481 6.52 25.31 -2.28
C CYS A 481 7.30 26.01 -3.39
N SER A 482 8.07 25.26 -4.18
CA SER A 482 8.82 25.79 -5.32
C SER A 482 8.30 25.23 -6.62
N LYS A 483 7.77 26.12 -7.47
CA LYS A 483 7.36 25.74 -8.84
C LYS A 483 8.53 25.48 -9.76
N GLY A 484 9.62 26.22 -9.62
CA GLY A 484 10.82 26.02 -10.43
C GLY A 484 11.45 24.65 -10.20
N ARG A 485 11.37 24.13 -8.96
CA ARG A 485 11.88 22.80 -8.60
C ARG A 485 10.83 21.69 -8.72
N GLY A 486 9.54 22.04 -8.71
CA GLY A 486 8.47 21.06 -8.67
C GLY A 486 8.39 20.31 -7.33
N GLU A 487 8.74 20.98 -6.22
CA GLU A 487 8.87 20.38 -4.90
C GLU A 487 8.09 21.17 -3.84
N CYS A 488 7.57 20.45 -2.84
CA CYS A 488 7.00 20.96 -1.60
C CYS A 488 7.93 20.60 -0.43
N PHE A 489 8.24 21.56 0.41
CA PHE A 489 9.12 21.45 1.56
C PHE A 489 8.29 21.64 2.83
N LEU A 490 8.38 20.68 3.76
CA LEU A 490 7.79 20.77 5.09
C LEU A 490 8.93 20.87 6.10
N ILE A 491 8.90 21.92 6.93
CA ILE A 491 9.93 22.23 7.91
C ILE A 491 9.41 21.81 9.27
N TYR A 492 10.01 20.76 9.82
CA TYR A 492 9.70 20.20 11.13
C TYR A 492 10.78 20.55 12.14
N GLU A 493 10.42 20.49 13.42
CA GLU A 493 11.42 20.51 14.50
C GLU A 493 12.34 19.29 14.38
N PHE A 494 13.64 19.49 14.58
CA PHE A 494 14.60 18.39 14.52
C PHE A 494 14.60 17.61 15.83
N VAL A 495 14.39 16.30 15.73
CA VAL A 495 14.44 15.36 16.86
C VAL A 495 15.78 14.60 16.80
N PRO A 496 16.66 14.73 17.82
CA PRO A 496 18.08 14.40 17.67
C PRO A 496 18.43 12.91 17.69
N ASN A 497 17.72 12.06 18.46
CA ASN A 497 18.14 10.67 18.70
C ASN A 497 17.55 9.68 17.70
N GLY A 498 17.16 10.15 16.51
CA GLY A 498 16.68 9.29 15.44
C GLY A 498 15.32 8.67 15.71
N ASN A 499 15.10 7.46 15.19
CA ASN A 499 13.83 6.74 15.30
C ASN A 499 13.95 5.48 16.16
N LEU A 500 12.80 4.97 16.61
CA LEU A 500 12.72 3.84 17.54
C LEU A 500 13.37 2.55 17.00
N LEU A 501 13.43 2.34 15.68
CA LEU A 501 14.05 1.15 15.08
C LEU A 501 15.52 0.99 15.48
N GLN A 502 16.24 2.09 15.77
CA GLN A 502 17.66 2.05 16.15
C GLN A 502 17.89 1.39 17.52
N TYR A 503 16.83 1.30 18.34
CA TYR A 503 16.84 0.71 19.67
C TYR A 503 16.24 -0.71 19.70
N LEU A 504 15.89 -1.24 18.53
CA LEU A 504 15.40 -2.60 18.35
C LEU A 504 16.47 -3.45 17.64
N ASP A 505 16.43 -4.76 17.83
CA ASP A 505 17.44 -5.73 17.37
C ASP A 505 18.88 -5.41 17.79
N VAL A 506 19.05 -4.77 18.95
CA VAL A 506 20.36 -4.43 19.50
C VAL A 506 21.12 -5.71 19.80
N LYS A 507 22.29 -5.86 19.16
CA LYS A 507 23.25 -6.92 19.47
C LYS A 507 24.12 -6.46 20.63
N ASP A 508 24.14 -7.24 21.70
CA ASP A 508 25.02 -7.06 22.85
C ASP A 508 26.45 -6.69 22.37
N GLU A 509 26.95 -5.51 22.80
CA GLU A 509 28.33 -4.99 22.73
C GLU A 509 28.52 -3.59 22.09
N THR A 510 27.58 -3.05 21.29
CA THR A 510 27.75 -1.68 20.72
C THR A 510 26.50 -0.81 20.66
N GLY A 511 25.31 -1.38 20.81
CA GLY A 511 24.05 -0.63 20.71
C GLY A 511 23.53 -0.17 22.08
N GLU A 512 22.79 0.92 22.06
CA GLU A 512 22.14 1.47 23.24
C GLU A 512 20.88 0.69 23.57
N VAL A 513 20.88 -0.04 24.69
CA VAL A 513 19.73 -0.80 25.17
C VAL A 513 18.86 0.12 26.03
N LEU A 514 17.59 0.30 25.64
CA LEU A 514 16.65 1.08 26.43
C LEU A 514 16.31 0.37 27.74
N GLU A 515 16.49 1.07 28.86
CA GLU A 515 16.05 0.60 30.18
C GLU A 515 14.53 0.46 30.25
N TRP A 516 14.04 -0.37 31.18
CA TRP A 516 12.61 -0.66 31.33
C TRP A 516 11.76 0.60 31.51
N THR A 517 12.14 1.48 32.43
CA THR A 517 11.43 2.74 32.71
C THR A 517 11.33 3.64 31.47
N THR A 518 12.39 3.67 30.66
CA THR A 518 12.43 4.42 29.40
C THR A 518 11.47 3.81 28.38
N ARG A 519 11.42 2.47 28.26
CA ARG A 519 10.45 1.78 27.39
C ARG A 519 9.01 2.11 27.78
N VAL A 520 8.68 2.06 29.06
CA VAL A 520 7.35 2.41 29.58
C VAL A 520 7.01 3.88 29.28
N SER A 521 7.95 4.80 29.48
CA SER A 521 7.78 6.22 29.13
C SER A 521 7.50 6.42 27.64
N ILE A 522 8.22 5.71 26.78
CA ILE A 522 8.01 5.72 25.34
C ILE A 522 6.62 5.18 24.98
N ILE A 523 6.20 4.03 25.53
CA ILE A 523 4.86 3.46 25.28
C ILE A 523 3.77 4.49 25.68
N ASN A 524 3.92 5.10 26.85
CA ASN A 524 2.98 6.12 27.35
C ASN A 524 2.93 7.36 26.46
N GLY A 525 4.07 7.88 26.02
CA GLY A 525 4.12 9.06 25.15
C GLY A 525 3.53 8.79 23.76
N ILE A 526 3.76 7.59 23.19
CA ILE A 526 3.13 7.19 21.92
C ILE A 526 1.60 7.18 22.08
N ALA A 527 1.09 6.52 23.13
CA ALA A 527 -0.35 6.43 23.38
C ALA A 527 -0.99 7.82 23.59
N ARG A 528 -0.34 8.73 24.34
CA ARG A 528 -0.78 10.13 24.48
C ARG A 528 -0.87 10.86 23.14
N GLY A 529 0.14 10.68 22.28
CA GLY A 529 0.14 11.26 20.93
C GLY A 529 -1.04 10.78 20.07
N ILE A 530 -1.37 9.49 20.15
CA ILE A 530 -2.49 8.91 19.39
C ILE A 530 -3.84 9.38 19.93
N VAL A 531 -4.04 9.42 21.26
CA VAL A 531 -5.27 9.98 21.86
C VAL A 531 -5.50 11.42 21.40
N TYR A 532 -4.46 12.26 21.38
CA TYR A 532 -4.58 13.63 20.86
C TYR A 532 -5.01 13.68 19.38
N LEU A 533 -4.52 12.75 18.55
CA LEU A 533 -4.90 12.67 17.14
C LEU A 533 -6.37 12.28 16.97
N HIS A 534 -6.81 11.25 17.69
CA HIS A 534 -8.17 10.69 17.63
C HIS A 534 -9.22 11.60 18.25
N GLY A 535 -8.89 12.35 19.30
CA GLY A 535 -9.81 13.30 19.94
C GLY A 535 -10.09 14.55 19.09
N GLU A 536 -11.24 15.18 19.29
CA GLU A 536 -11.54 16.49 18.70
C GLU A 536 -11.15 17.62 19.67
N ASN A 537 -10.51 18.68 19.18
CA ASN A 537 -10.16 19.83 20.03
C ASN A 537 -10.29 21.16 19.29
N GLY A 538 -11.33 21.92 19.64
CA GLY A 538 -11.62 23.22 19.03
C GLY A 538 -11.74 23.12 17.51
N ASN A 539 -10.77 23.68 16.78
CA ASN A 539 -10.75 23.68 15.31
C ASN A 539 -10.06 22.45 14.69
N LYS A 540 -9.49 21.54 15.49
CA LYS A 540 -8.81 20.32 15.03
C LYS A 540 -9.79 19.14 14.99
N PRO A 541 -10.13 18.60 13.80
CA PRO A 541 -10.93 17.39 13.70
C PRO A 541 -10.17 16.15 14.18
N ALA A 542 -10.89 15.06 14.46
CA ALA A 542 -10.31 13.75 14.68
C ALA A 542 -9.53 13.29 13.43
N ILE A 543 -8.33 12.76 13.63
CA ILE A 543 -7.42 12.32 12.56
C ILE A 543 -6.86 10.95 12.90
N VAL A 544 -7.02 10.02 11.97
CA VAL A 544 -6.32 8.73 11.99
C VAL A 544 -4.94 8.93 11.37
N HIS A 545 -3.88 8.44 12.02
CA HIS A 545 -2.50 8.58 11.54
C HIS A 545 -2.24 7.75 10.27
N GLN A 546 -2.78 6.53 10.20
CA GLN A 546 -2.75 5.58 9.06
C GLN A 546 -1.39 4.96 8.72
N ASN A 547 -0.28 5.46 9.27
CA ASN A 547 1.07 5.03 8.90
C ASN A 547 1.99 4.96 10.12
N LEU A 548 1.45 4.56 11.27
CA LEU A 548 2.24 4.32 12.48
C LEU A 548 3.14 3.10 12.27
N SER A 549 4.39 3.24 12.70
CA SER A 549 5.41 2.19 12.74
C SER A 549 6.56 2.67 13.63
N ALA A 550 7.46 1.77 14.05
CA ALA A 550 8.64 2.15 14.82
C ALA A 550 9.55 3.17 14.06
N GLU A 551 9.53 3.16 12.72
CA GLU A 551 10.24 4.15 11.90
C GLU A 551 9.71 5.57 12.10
N LYS A 552 8.41 5.71 12.42
CA LYS A 552 7.73 7.01 12.58
C LYS A 552 7.69 7.49 14.03
N ILE A 553 8.28 6.75 14.97
CA ILE A 553 8.47 7.20 16.35
C ILE A 553 9.87 7.79 16.45
N LEU A 554 9.97 9.12 16.55
CA LEU A 554 11.25 9.80 16.79
C LEU A 554 11.49 9.95 18.29
N ILE A 555 12.76 9.89 18.70
CA ILE A 555 13.17 9.92 20.10
C ILE A 555 13.99 11.18 20.34
N ASP A 556 13.60 12.00 21.32
CA ASP A 556 14.36 13.19 21.70
C ASP A 556 15.52 12.84 22.66
N HIS A 557 16.28 13.85 23.07
CA HIS A 557 17.44 13.68 23.94
C HIS A 557 17.10 13.28 25.40
N TRP A 558 15.83 13.35 25.77
CA TRP A 558 15.31 12.88 27.05
C TRP A 558 14.53 11.57 26.89
N TYR A 559 14.64 10.91 25.73
CA TYR A 559 13.90 9.71 25.35
C TYR A 559 12.38 9.87 25.31
N ASN A 560 11.87 11.09 25.16
CA ASN A 560 10.46 11.30 24.90
C ASN A 560 10.15 10.97 23.43
N PRO A 561 9.07 10.22 23.16
CA PRO A 561 8.66 9.88 21.81
C PRO A 561 7.88 11.02 21.15
N SER A 562 8.07 11.17 19.85
CA SER A 562 7.28 12.08 18.99
C SER A 562 6.85 11.37 17.71
N LEU A 563 5.55 11.40 17.40
CA LEU A 563 5.01 10.81 16.18
C LEU A 563 5.32 11.70 14.98
N ALA A 564 6.05 11.17 14.00
CA ALA A 564 6.32 11.83 12.73
C ALA A 564 5.22 11.53 11.70
N ASP A 565 5.09 12.39 10.68
CA ASP A 565 4.17 12.22 9.55
C ASP A 565 2.68 12.21 9.92
N SER A 566 2.32 12.69 11.11
CA SER A 566 0.92 12.79 11.54
C SER A 566 0.12 13.69 10.60
N GLY A 567 -0.97 13.15 10.06
CA GLY A 567 -1.84 13.84 9.11
C GLY A 567 -1.27 14.05 7.71
N LEU A 568 -0.04 13.58 7.43
CA LEU A 568 0.65 13.82 6.16
C LEU A 568 -0.05 13.16 4.97
N HIS A 569 -0.81 12.09 5.19
CA HIS A 569 -1.64 11.42 4.17
C HIS A 569 -2.67 12.37 3.54
N LYS A 570 -3.05 13.47 4.20
CA LYS A 570 -3.96 14.48 3.63
C LYS A 570 -3.35 15.28 2.48
N LEU A 571 -2.02 15.32 2.37
CA LEU A 571 -1.31 16.04 1.30
C LEU A 571 -1.06 15.19 0.06
N PHE A 572 -1.02 13.86 0.22
CA PHE A 572 -0.61 12.96 -0.83
C PHE A 572 -1.78 12.53 -1.71
N THR A 573 -1.44 12.21 -2.96
CA THR A 573 -2.33 11.40 -3.80
C THR A 573 -2.47 10.00 -3.19
N ASP A 574 -3.61 9.38 -3.44
CA ASP A 574 -3.95 8.14 -2.77
C ASP A 574 -3.04 6.95 -3.16
N ASP A 575 -2.46 6.96 -4.37
CA ASP A 575 -1.44 6.00 -4.80
C ASP A 575 -0.15 6.10 -3.97
N ILE A 576 0.25 7.30 -3.56
CA ILE A 576 1.41 7.56 -2.71
C ILE A 576 1.11 7.16 -1.26
N VAL A 577 -0.09 7.50 -0.76
CA VAL A 577 -0.56 7.02 0.56
C VAL A 577 -0.46 5.51 0.59
N PHE A 578 -1.01 4.85 -0.43
CA PHE A 578 -1.00 3.41 -0.52
C PHE A 578 0.40 2.79 -0.66
N SER A 579 1.28 3.38 -1.46
CA SER A 579 2.66 2.90 -1.55
C SER A 579 3.38 2.93 -0.20
N LYS A 580 3.07 3.90 0.67
CA LYS A 580 3.60 3.93 2.04
C LYS A 580 2.98 2.86 2.93
N LEU A 581 1.68 2.63 2.80
CA LEU A 581 0.98 1.57 3.51
C LEU A 581 1.52 0.18 3.18
N LYS A 582 1.94 -0.05 1.93
CA LYS A 582 2.59 -1.30 1.53
C LYS A 582 3.83 -1.61 2.36
N ALA A 583 4.66 -0.60 2.63
CA ALA A 583 5.84 -0.77 3.47
C ALA A 583 5.43 -1.07 4.93
N SER A 584 4.44 -0.35 5.46
CA SER A 584 3.93 -0.57 6.82
C SER A 584 3.29 -1.95 7.00
N ALA A 585 2.58 -2.45 5.99
CA ALA A 585 1.99 -3.78 5.98
C ALA A 585 3.05 -4.89 5.89
N ALA A 586 4.11 -4.69 5.09
CA ALA A 586 5.25 -5.61 5.05
C ALA A 586 5.98 -5.72 6.39
N MET A 587 5.88 -4.70 7.23
CA MET A 587 6.41 -4.70 8.59
C MET A 587 5.40 -5.19 9.65
N GLY A 588 4.17 -5.54 9.26
CA GLY A 588 3.14 -6.09 10.14
C GLY A 588 2.31 -5.05 10.89
N TYR A 589 2.40 -3.75 10.57
CA TYR A 589 1.63 -2.69 11.25
C TYR A 589 0.21 -2.49 10.73
N LEU A 590 -0.14 -3.14 9.62
CA LEU A 590 -1.43 -2.92 8.99
C LEU A 590 -2.50 -3.84 9.58
N ALA A 591 -3.57 -3.23 10.05
CA ALA A 591 -4.68 -3.92 10.66
C ALA A 591 -5.43 -4.85 9.67
N PRO A 592 -5.82 -6.08 10.08
CA PRO A 592 -6.48 -7.06 9.22
C PRO A 592 -7.77 -6.56 8.54
N GLU A 593 -8.57 -5.75 9.24
CA GLU A 593 -9.81 -5.20 8.70
C GLU A 593 -9.57 -4.19 7.56
N TYR A 594 -8.38 -3.61 7.44
CA TYR A 594 -8.08 -2.78 6.28
C TYR A 594 -8.14 -3.60 4.98
N ILE A 595 -7.76 -4.87 5.06
CA ILE A 595 -7.74 -5.74 3.90
C ILE A 595 -9.17 -6.05 3.44
N THR A 596 -10.11 -6.20 4.36
CA THR A 596 -11.53 -6.47 4.03
C THR A 596 -12.32 -5.19 3.73
N THR A 597 -12.08 -4.12 4.50
CA THR A 597 -12.87 -2.89 4.44
C THR A 597 -12.24 -1.77 3.61
N GLY A 598 -10.96 -1.85 3.25
CA GLY A 598 -10.22 -0.80 2.55
C GLY A 598 -10.24 0.57 3.24
N ARG A 599 -10.60 0.63 4.53
CA ARG A 599 -10.82 1.87 5.28
C ARG A 599 -9.96 1.85 6.55
N PHE A 600 -9.30 2.97 6.81
CA PHE A 600 -8.66 3.20 8.11
C PHE A 600 -9.68 3.74 9.10
N THR A 601 -9.64 3.20 10.30
CA THR A 601 -10.34 3.73 11.47
C THR A 601 -9.31 4.04 12.56
N ASP A 602 -9.76 4.69 13.62
CA ASP A 602 -9.02 4.82 14.88
C ASP A 602 -8.49 3.45 15.36
N LYS A 603 -9.27 2.38 15.20
CA LYS A 603 -8.88 1.00 15.55
C LYS A 603 -7.72 0.44 14.73
N SER A 604 -7.48 0.97 13.54
CA SER A 604 -6.32 0.59 12.73
C SER A 604 -5.03 1.18 13.30
N ASP A 605 -5.08 2.40 13.86
CA ASP A 605 -3.94 2.97 14.59
C ASP A 605 -3.70 2.24 15.92
N VAL A 606 -4.77 1.81 16.61
CA VAL A 606 -4.67 0.99 17.83
C VAL A 606 -3.94 -0.34 17.55
N TYR A 607 -4.24 -0.98 16.42
CA TYR A 607 -3.52 -2.19 16.00
C TYR A 607 -2.02 -1.91 15.79
N ALA A 608 -1.68 -0.85 15.05
CA ALA A 608 -0.30 -0.47 14.83
C ALA A 608 0.43 -0.13 16.15
N PHE A 609 -0.25 0.54 17.08
CA PHE A 609 0.25 0.79 18.44
C PHE A 609 0.56 -0.51 19.18
N GLY A 610 -0.35 -1.48 19.16
CA GLY A 610 -0.14 -2.79 19.79
C GLY A 610 1.09 -3.50 19.24
N MET A 611 1.31 -3.46 17.92
CA MET A 611 2.52 -4.02 17.30
C MET A 611 3.79 -3.30 17.76
N ILE A 612 3.78 -1.96 17.83
CA ILE A 612 4.93 -1.17 18.32
C ILE A 612 5.20 -1.49 19.80
N LEU A 613 4.17 -1.61 20.62
CA LEU A 613 4.29 -1.99 22.03
C LEU A 613 4.98 -3.35 22.15
N LEU A 614 4.53 -4.36 21.42
CA LEU A 614 5.12 -5.71 21.42
C LEU A 614 6.57 -5.72 20.93
N GLN A 615 6.91 -4.87 19.94
CA GLN A 615 8.30 -4.66 19.50
C GLN A 615 9.17 -4.05 20.60
N ILE A 616 8.67 -3.04 21.31
CA ILE A 616 9.38 -2.41 22.44
C ILE A 616 9.64 -3.42 23.55
N LEU A 617 8.66 -4.27 23.90
CA LEU A 617 8.81 -5.27 24.96
C LEU A 617 9.82 -6.37 24.60
N SER A 618 9.77 -6.85 23.37
CA SER A 618 10.64 -7.93 22.88
C SER A 618 12.02 -7.47 22.43
N GLY A 619 12.20 -6.17 22.21
CA GLY A 619 13.42 -5.60 21.64
C GLY A 619 13.68 -6.02 20.20
N LYS A 620 12.66 -6.53 19.48
CA LYS A 620 12.81 -7.03 18.10
C LYS A 620 12.07 -6.14 17.10
N SER A 621 12.64 -5.92 15.91
CA SER A 621 11.94 -5.16 14.85
C SER A 621 10.88 -5.98 14.13
N LYS A 622 10.98 -7.31 14.11
CA LYS A 622 9.99 -8.21 13.48
C LYS A 622 9.37 -9.12 14.54
N ILE A 623 8.05 -9.02 14.67
CA ILE A 623 7.25 -9.90 15.53
C ILE A 623 6.43 -10.81 14.62
N SER A 624 6.64 -12.12 14.71
CA SER A 624 5.81 -13.07 13.99
C SER A 624 4.51 -13.34 14.76
N HIS A 625 3.43 -13.64 14.04
CA HIS A 625 2.17 -14.06 14.65
C HIS A 625 2.36 -15.32 15.51
N LEU A 626 3.29 -16.20 15.13
CA LEU A 626 3.64 -17.38 15.92
C LEU A 626 4.31 -17.01 17.26
N MET A 627 5.19 -16.01 17.29
CA MET A 627 5.77 -15.51 18.55
C MET A 627 4.69 -14.95 19.48
N ILE A 628 3.71 -14.24 18.91
CA ILE A 628 2.55 -13.72 19.64
C ILE A 628 1.71 -14.88 20.21
N LEU A 629 1.36 -15.88 19.40
CA LEU A 629 0.58 -17.04 19.82
C LEU A 629 1.30 -17.89 20.87
N GLN A 630 2.59 -18.17 20.70
CA GLN A 630 3.40 -18.92 21.66
C GLN A 630 3.49 -18.21 23.01
N ALA A 631 3.57 -16.88 23.00
CA ALA A 631 3.55 -16.06 24.20
C ALA A 631 2.18 -16.10 24.93
N VAL A 632 1.08 -16.21 24.18
CA VAL A 632 -0.29 -16.35 24.72
C VAL A 632 -0.57 -17.76 25.27
N GLU A 633 -0.20 -18.80 24.51
CA GLU A 633 -0.54 -20.21 24.82
C GLU A 633 0.27 -20.78 25.99
N SER A 634 1.51 -20.33 26.19
CA SER A 634 2.40 -20.83 27.25
C SER A 634 1.99 -20.37 28.66
N GLY A 635 1.08 -19.40 28.78
CA GLY A 635 0.67 -18.81 30.06
C GLY A 635 1.79 -18.12 30.83
N ARG A 636 3.00 -18.04 30.26
CA ARG A 636 4.22 -17.46 30.82
C ARG A 636 4.80 -16.49 29.81
N LEU A 637 4.30 -15.26 29.83
CA LEU A 637 4.77 -14.16 28.99
C LEU A 637 6.23 -13.72 29.29
N ASN A 638 6.94 -14.36 30.22
CA ASN A 638 8.01 -13.68 30.96
C ASN A 638 9.46 -13.99 30.51
N GLU A 639 9.77 -15.12 29.87
CA GLU A 639 11.19 -15.47 29.61
C GLU A 639 11.60 -15.44 28.14
N ASP A 640 10.78 -15.96 27.21
CA ASP A 640 11.18 -16.10 25.80
C ASP A 640 10.74 -14.94 24.90
N PHE A 641 9.74 -14.17 25.33
CA PHE A 641 9.20 -13.04 24.55
C PHE A 641 9.93 -11.72 24.85
N MET A 642 10.32 -11.51 26.10
CA MET A 642 10.92 -10.26 26.57
C MET A 642 12.33 -10.06 26.00
N ASP A 643 12.73 -8.80 25.83
CA ASP A 643 14.07 -8.47 25.34
C ASP A 643 15.16 -9.08 26.27
N PRO A 644 15.99 -10.02 25.76
CA PRO A 644 17.03 -10.66 26.57
C PRO A 644 18.07 -9.66 27.08
N ASN A 645 18.26 -8.53 26.38
CA ASN A 645 19.21 -7.49 26.77
C ASN A 645 18.82 -6.78 28.07
N LEU A 646 17.55 -6.87 28.50
CA LEU A 646 17.11 -6.32 29.79
C LEU A 646 17.64 -7.13 30.98
N ARG A 647 18.17 -8.34 30.78
CA ARG A 647 18.75 -9.21 31.83
C ARG A 647 17.83 -9.36 33.07
N LYS A 648 16.52 -9.47 32.83
CA LYS A 648 15.46 -9.52 33.86
C LYS A 648 15.36 -8.29 34.77
N ASN A 649 15.87 -7.14 34.35
CA ASN A 649 15.74 -5.87 35.05
C ASN A 649 14.42 -5.16 34.69
N PHE A 650 13.29 -5.77 35.04
CA PHE A 650 11.95 -5.20 34.87
C PHE A 650 10.93 -5.86 35.83
N PRO A 651 9.85 -5.17 36.22
CA PRO A 651 8.77 -5.76 37.02
C PRO A 651 7.93 -6.72 36.17
N GLU A 652 7.97 -8.02 36.51
CA GLU A 652 7.29 -9.06 35.74
C GLU A 652 5.76 -8.86 35.60
N ALA A 653 5.10 -8.36 36.64
CA ALA A 653 3.65 -8.14 36.61
C ALA A 653 3.26 -6.97 35.70
N GLU A 654 4.05 -5.88 35.70
CA GLU A 654 3.85 -4.75 34.77
C GLU A 654 4.11 -5.19 33.32
N ALA A 655 5.20 -5.94 33.09
CA ALA A 655 5.53 -6.47 31.76
C ALA A 655 4.44 -7.40 31.22
N ALA A 656 3.91 -8.30 32.05
CA ALA A 656 2.82 -9.19 31.66
C ALA A 656 1.53 -8.44 31.31
N GLN A 657 1.22 -7.35 32.03
CA GLN A 657 0.04 -6.54 31.74
C GLN A 657 0.22 -5.72 30.45
N LEU A 658 1.37 -5.10 30.23
CA LEU A 658 1.68 -4.41 28.98
C LEU A 658 1.61 -5.37 27.78
N ALA A 659 2.13 -6.59 27.92
CA ALA A 659 2.03 -7.59 26.85
C ALA A 659 0.57 -7.97 26.56
N ARG A 660 -0.26 -8.17 27.59
CA ARG A 660 -1.72 -8.40 27.42
C ARG A 660 -2.41 -7.24 26.71
N LEU A 661 -2.06 -6.01 27.06
CA LEU A 661 -2.58 -4.80 26.43
C LEU A 661 -2.19 -4.73 24.94
N GLY A 662 -0.93 -5.05 24.62
CA GLY A 662 -0.46 -5.20 23.24
C GLY A 662 -1.30 -6.22 22.45
N LEU A 663 -1.55 -7.39 23.04
CA LEU A 663 -2.36 -8.46 22.43
C LEU A 663 -3.81 -8.03 22.18
N LEU A 664 -4.43 -7.33 23.13
CA LEU A 664 -5.78 -6.77 22.98
C LEU A 664 -5.82 -5.72 21.85
N CYS A 665 -4.80 -4.88 21.74
CA CYS A 665 -4.67 -3.89 20.67
C CYS A 665 -4.49 -4.57 19.30
N THR A 666 -3.80 -5.70 19.23
CA THR A 666 -3.55 -6.45 17.98
C THR A 666 -4.63 -7.48 17.64
N HIS A 667 -5.81 -7.41 18.27
CA HIS A 667 -6.86 -8.39 18.02
C HIS A 667 -7.35 -8.37 16.56
N GLU A 668 -7.65 -9.53 15.97
CA GLU A 668 -8.10 -9.68 14.57
C GLU A 668 -9.36 -8.86 14.27
N SER A 669 -10.36 -8.95 15.14
CA SER A 669 -11.58 -8.15 15.05
C SER A 669 -11.37 -6.75 15.62
N SER A 670 -11.56 -5.71 14.80
CA SER A 670 -11.43 -4.30 15.19
C SER A 670 -12.39 -3.88 16.30
N ASN A 671 -13.58 -4.48 16.38
CA ASN A 671 -14.59 -4.20 17.40
C ASN A 671 -14.17 -4.66 18.81
N GLN A 672 -13.23 -5.60 18.90
CA GLN A 672 -12.73 -6.10 20.18
C GLN A 672 -11.48 -5.34 20.66
N ARG A 673 -10.90 -4.47 19.82
CA ARG A 673 -9.78 -3.63 20.23
C ARG A 673 -10.29 -2.50 21.12
N PRO A 674 -9.57 -2.15 22.20
CA PRO A 674 -9.90 -1.00 23.04
C PRO A 674 -9.83 0.31 22.26
N SER A 675 -10.47 1.39 22.75
CA SER A 675 -10.15 2.74 22.25
C SER A 675 -8.77 3.17 22.74
N MET A 676 -8.16 4.16 22.11
CA MET A 676 -6.86 4.65 22.56
C MET A 676 -6.96 5.31 23.95
N GLU A 677 -8.13 5.88 24.27
CA GLU A 677 -8.48 6.40 25.59
C GLU A 677 -8.53 5.29 26.65
N ASP A 678 -9.16 4.15 26.35
CA ASP A 678 -9.19 2.98 27.26
C ASP A 678 -7.78 2.46 27.54
N VAL A 679 -6.95 2.37 26.48
CA VAL A 679 -5.54 1.96 26.60
C VAL A 679 -4.77 2.94 27.49
N MET A 680 -4.97 4.24 27.31
CA MET A 680 -4.34 5.25 28.17
C MET A 680 -4.80 5.14 29.63
N GLN A 681 -6.07 4.82 29.88
CA GLN A 681 -6.57 4.59 31.22
C GLN A 681 -5.87 3.38 31.87
N GLU A 682 -5.73 2.27 31.14
CA GLU A 682 -5.03 1.07 31.62
C GLU A 682 -3.54 1.35 31.92
N LEU A 683 -2.85 2.07 31.03
CA LEU A 683 -1.47 2.52 31.23
C LEU A 683 -1.32 3.42 32.48
N ASN A 684 -2.27 4.32 32.74
CA ASN A 684 -2.23 5.16 33.94
C ASN A 684 -2.46 4.34 35.22
N THR A 685 -3.32 3.32 35.18
CA THR A 685 -3.51 2.43 36.34
C THR A 685 -2.26 1.62 36.66
N LEU A 686 -1.49 1.23 35.64
CA LEU A 686 -0.19 0.58 35.83
C LEU A 686 0.79 1.49 36.56
N ALA A 687 0.86 2.76 36.16
CA ALA A 687 1.73 3.76 36.78
C ALA A 687 1.35 4.13 38.22
N ALA A 688 0.12 3.84 38.66
CA ALA A 688 -0.35 4.15 40.02
C ALA A 688 -0.11 3.01 41.02
N ASN A 689 0.20 1.79 40.55
CA ASN A 689 0.39 0.60 41.37
C ASN A 689 1.86 0.36 41.77
N TYR A 690 2.79 1.21 41.29
CA TYR A 690 4.23 1.19 41.56
C TYR A 690 4.70 2.61 41.84
#